data_AF-A0A2V0PLH9-F1
#
_entry.id   AF-A0A2V0PLH9-F1
#
_cell.length_a   1.000
_cell.length_b   1.000
_cell.length_c   1.000
_cell.angle_alpha   90.00
_cell.angle_beta   90.00
_cell.angle_gamma   90.00
#
_symmetry.space_group_name_H-M   'P 1'
#
loop_
_entity.id
_entity.type
_entity.pdbx_description
1 polymer ?
#
loop_
_entity_poly.entity_id
_entity_poly.type
_entity_poly.pdbx_seq_one_letter_code
_entity_poly.pdbx_strand_id
1 'polypeptide(L)'
;MFDWLVLAINNAIGEDKNCAASVGVLDIYGFESFDYNDLEQFCINLANEKLQQHFNHHVFKQEQAEYEREEIDWSYIEFVDNQDVLDLIEGKMGILDLLDETCRFPTSTNKDLSEKLYASSICQASARFKRPKLSNTAFTIEHYAGPVSYQSDNFLEKNKDFVVAEHQSLLQASTRDFVRRLFPAEGDATSADGAAAPAKRFAAFKFNSVGSQFKRQLGELMTLLARMEPHYIRCIKPNSANAPALFENANVLHQLRCGGVLEAVRISCAGFPNKRPFPDFVEHFWPLAPDLYHQPDLSDRDIALAILERSGISSGEGYQLGVSKVFLRAGQMAILDKQRTERLTAAATVIQRYARGHLARVHFRQAKVAVLTLQSGARGMLARKRAREMRQDRAALAIQTAWRRHKLREEYKTVYGLVVGVQALWRGIRARDAYARLRAERAATVLQSNWRRWVAAQDFARRRAAATTLQNAWRYQQLDDRLDAIERALIDIFKRGGRGAARRGAGGTLGAPGAPGAGAGARAAAGAAGGSGAARAGRDGSGSRSGEESGESEGEDAAGVLSEGVGGAIFDISKLQSSVVETLNSGHLEAIKTLRETLMAHEWELHGKRLAMHRGVANFEHYCALQKLEIDYSVVSELYRDPTNLAVIPDARLRCMARSMIEQAVDDRYLSLYAECTSAARDLASANLTSRLPIPVPGAGAVSGVAGVVRCAWGALRGALVARARLRLYALGAFCCAVCAIVWGRLRSAWPAEFSTPRSV
;
A
#
# COMPACT_ATOMS: atom_id res chain seq x y z
N MET A 1 -12.36 -45.09 60.67
CA MET A 1 -13.25 -45.25 59.47
C MET A 1 -12.53 -44.90 58.19
N PHE A 2 -11.92 -43.72 58.10
CA PHE A 2 -11.11 -43.33 56.93
C PHE A 2 -10.04 -44.37 56.59
N ASP A 3 -9.32 -44.89 57.58
CA ASP A 3 -8.28 -45.92 57.39
C ASP A 3 -8.82 -47.22 56.80
N TRP A 4 -10.07 -47.57 57.13
CA TRP A 4 -10.75 -48.73 56.53
C TRP A 4 -11.08 -48.49 55.06
N LEU A 5 -11.47 -47.26 54.66
CA LEU A 5 -11.67 -46.91 53.26
C LEU A 5 -10.34 -46.97 52.49
N VAL A 6 -9.26 -46.41 53.06
CA VAL A 6 -7.91 -46.48 52.47
C VAL A 6 -7.47 -47.94 52.29
N LEU A 7 -7.63 -48.78 53.32
CA LEU A 7 -7.31 -50.20 53.25
C LEU A 7 -8.16 -50.94 52.21
N ALA A 8 -9.47 -50.66 52.13
CA ALA A 8 -10.36 -51.25 51.14
C ALA A 8 -9.99 -50.86 49.70
N ILE A 9 -9.61 -49.60 49.48
CA ILE A 9 -9.12 -49.10 48.19
C ILE A 9 -7.79 -49.76 47.82
N ASN A 10 -6.82 -49.81 48.74
CA ASN A 10 -5.52 -50.45 48.51
C ASN A 10 -5.67 -51.94 48.16
N ASN A 11 -6.55 -52.66 48.87
CA ASN A 11 -6.86 -54.07 48.57
C ASN A 11 -7.55 -54.26 47.21
N ALA A 12 -8.32 -53.27 46.73
CA ALA A 12 -8.98 -53.30 45.43
C ALA A 12 -8.07 -52.93 44.26
N ILE A 13 -7.10 -52.03 44.49
CA ILE A 13 -6.05 -51.68 43.52
C ILE A 13 -5.03 -52.83 43.39
N GLY A 14 -4.68 -53.46 44.52
CA GLY A 14 -3.67 -54.51 44.60
C GLY A 14 -2.23 -53.98 44.70
N GLU A 15 -1.31 -54.86 45.07
CA GLU A 15 0.13 -54.56 45.23
C GLU A 15 0.95 -55.60 44.45
N ASP A 16 1.78 -55.14 43.49
CA ASP A 16 2.80 -55.99 42.86
C ASP A 16 4.13 -55.85 43.60
N LYS A 17 4.42 -56.83 44.46
CA LYS A 17 5.65 -56.90 45.26
C LYS A 17 6.92 -57.12 44.42
N ASN A 18 6.78 -57.46 43.14
CA ASN A 18 7.89 -57.68 42.21
C ASN A 18 8.10 -56.51 41.24
N CYS A 19 7.50 -55.33 41.49
CA CYS A 19 7.65 -54.18 40.61
C CYS A 19 9.13 -53.77 40.43
N ALA A 20 9.54 -53.52 39.17
CA ALA A 20 10.93 -53.16 38.87
C ALA A 20 11.26 -51.69 39.22
N ALA A 21 10.23 -50.84 39.30
CA ALA A 21 10.32 -49.44 39.70
C ALA A 21 8.96 -48.99 40.25
N SER A 22 8.96 -47.98 41.12
CA SER A 22 7.76 -47.34 41.65
C SER A 22 7.85 -45.82 41.50
N VAL A 23 6.70 -45.16 41.39
CA VAL A 23 6.59 -43.69 41.31
C VAL A 23 5.61 -43.23 42.37
N GLY A 24 6.11 -42.49 43.37
CA GLY A 24 5.28 -41.88 44.41
C GLY A 24 4.85 -40.47 44.01
N VAL A 25 3.55 -40.18 44.13
CA VAL A 25 3.02 -38.81 44.04
C VAL A 25 2.62 -38.38 45.46
N LEU A 26 3.33 -37.39 46.00
CA LEU A 26 3.06 -36.83 47.32
C LEU A 26 2.24 -35.55 47.17
N ASP A 27 0.96 -35.62 47.53
CA ASP A 27 0.06 -34.47 47.63
C ASP A 27 -0.09 -34.08 49.11
N ILE A 28 0.29 -32.85 49.46
CA ILE A 28 0.24 -32.33 50.84
C ILE A 28 -0.11 -30.84 50.87
N TYR A 29 -0.61 -30.40 52.02
CA TYR A 29 -0.82 -28.97 52.32
C TYR A 29 0.50 -28.19 52.30
N GLY A 30 0.46 -27.01 51.68
CA GLY A 30 1.56 -26.04 51.79
C GLY A 30 1.63 -25.42 53.19
N PHE A 31 2.63 -24.57 53.40
CA PHE A 31 2.80 -23.80 54.64
C PHE A 31 1.58 -22.90 54.92
N GLU A 32 1.03 -22.97 56.13
CA GLU A 32 -0.16 -22.23 56.57
C GLU A 32 0.18 -21.14 57.60
N SER A 33 -0.38 -19.95 57.42
CA SER A 33 -0.27 -18.86 58.38
C SER A 33 -1.54 -18.01 58.35
N PHE A 34 -2.39 -18.18 59.35
CA PHE A 34 -3.64 -17.45 59.56
C PHE A 34 -3.53 -16.47 60.74
N ASP A 35 -4.57 -15.66 60.96
CA ASP A 35 -4.67 -14.77 62.13
C ASP A 35 -4.75 -15.55 63.46
N TYR A 36 -5.24 -16.79 63.41
CA TYR A 36 -5.30 -17.74 64.52
C TYR A 36 -4.74 -19.09 64.04
N ASN A 37 -3.60 -19.51 64.62
CA ASN A 37 -2.95 -20.79 64.30
C ASN A 37 -2.99 -21.70 65.54
N ASP A 38 -3.42 -22.94 65.35
CA ASP A 38 -3.56 -23.94 66.41
C ASP A 38 -2.63 -25.15 66.14
N LEU A 39 -2.81 -26.26 66.85
CA LEU A 39 -1.98 -27.46 66.74
C LEU A 39 -1.94 -28.04 65.31
N GLU A 40 -3.03 -27.89 64.55
CA GLU A 40 -3.13 -28.34 63.16
C GLU A 40 -2.13 -27.59 62.26
N GLN A 41 -2.10 -26.26 62.30
CA GLN A 41 -1.13 -25.45 61.56
C GLN A 41 0.30 -25.74 62.01
N PHE A 42 0.50 -25.98 63.31
CA PHE A 42 1.82 -26.34 63.85
C PHE A 42 2.35 -27.65 63.25
N CYS A 43 1.50 -28.68 63.15
CA CYS A 43 1.86 -29.95 62.49
C CYS A 43 2.07 -29.79 60.97
N ILE A 44 1.20 -29.04 60.28
CA ILE A 44 1.34 -28.76 58.84
C ILE A 44 2.65 -28.03 58.54
N ASN A 45 3.00 -27.02 59.35
CA ASN A 45 4.21 -26.24 59.18
C ASN A 45 5.46 -27.05 59.54
N LEU A 46 5.43 -27.95 60.53
CA LEU A 46 6.51 -28.92 60.79
C LEU A 46 6.76 -29.85 59.59
N ALA A 47 5.71 -30.37 58.95
CA ALA A 47 5.87 -31.18 57.75
C ALA A 47 6.49 -30.38 56.58
N ASN A 48 6.04 -29.14 56.39
CA ASN A 48 6.63 -28.24 55.39
C ASN A 48 8.10 -27.90 55.70
N GLU A 49 8.46 -27.67 56.97
CA GLU A 49 9.84 -27.40 57.41
C GLU A 49 10.79 -28.57 57.06
N LYS A 50 10.38 -29.82 57.32
CA LYS A 50 11.15 -31.02 56.94
C LYS A 50 11.25 -31.25 55.43
N LEU A 51 10.15 -31.08 54.71
CA LEU A 51 10.15 -31.24 53.26
C LEU A 51 10.96 -30.14 52.58
N GLN A 52 10.96 -28.92 53.14
CA GLN A 52 11.82 -27.83 52.69
C GLN A 52 13.31 -28.14 52.95
N GLN A 53 13.65 -28.73 54.10
CA GLN A 53 15.03 -29.17 54.37
C GLN A 53 15.50 -30.20 53.34
N HIS A 54 14.70 -31.25 53.09
CA HIS A 54 15.01 -32.27 52.08
C HIS A 54 15.11 -31.68 50.67
N PHE A 55 14.20 -30.77 50.30
CA PHE A 55 14.26 -30.02 49.05
C PHE A 55 15.57 -29.24 48.93
N ASN A 56 15.95 -28.48 49.96
CA ASN A 56 17.17 -27.67 49.95
C ASN A 56 18.42 -28.55 49.81
N HIS A 57 18.51 -29.63 50.60
CA HIS A 57 19.63 -30.58 50.52
C HIS A 57 19.70 -31.27 49.13
N HIS A 58 18.56 -31.67 48.59
CA HIS A 58 18.50 -32.35 47.29
C HIS A 58 18.85 -31.43 46.12
N VAL A 59 18.27 -30.23 46.06
CA VAL A 59 18.58 -29.23 45.02
C VAL A 59 20.06 -28.84 45.07
N PHE A 60 20.61 -28.63 46.26
CA PHE A 60 22.03 -28.33 46.42
C PHE A 60 22.92 -29.49 45.95
N LYS A 61 22.59 -30.74 46.33
CA LYS A 61 23.33 -31.93 45.91
C LYS A 61 23.22 -32.21 44.40
N GLN A 62 22.08 -31.95 43.77
CA GLN A 62 21.92 -32.02 42.31
C GLN A 62 22.75 -30.95 41.59
N GLU A 63 22.78 -29.71 42.12
CA GLU A 63 23.59 -28.62 41.57
C GLU A 63 25.10 -28.95 41.65
N GLN A 64 25.56 -29.48 42.78
CA GLN A 64 26.93 -29.98 42.96
C GLN A 64 27.25 -31.11 41.99
N ALA A 65 26.40 -32.13 41.89
CA ALA A 65 26.61 -33.26 41.00
C ALA A 65 26.64 -32.84 39.51
N GLU A 66 25.92 -31.78 39.13
CA GLU A 66 26.06 -31.19 37.79
C GLU A 66 27.40 -30.46 37.61
N TYR A 67 27.86 -29.68 38.59
CA TYR A 67 29.15 -28.98 38.52
C TYR A 67 30.34 -29.95 38.53
N GLU A 68 30.27 -31.02 39.32
CA GLU A 68 31.27 -32.11 39.33
C GLU A 68 31.31 -32.84 37.97
N ARG A 69 30.14 -33.20 37.41
CA ARG A 69 30.04 -33.84 36.08
C ARG A 69 30.54 -32.97 34.94
N GLU A 70 30.43 -31.65 35.08
CA GLU A 70 30.83 -30.68 34.06
C GLU A 70 32.22 -30.09 34.32
N GLU A 71 32.95 -30.54 35.35
CA GLU A 71 34.32 -30.12 35.71
C GLU A 71 34.47 -28.59 35.97
N ILE A 72 33.50 -28.01 36.67
CA ILE A 72 33.40 -26.57 36.94
C ILE A 72 34.07 -26.21 38.27
N ASP A 73 34.77 -25.07 38.33
CA ASP A 73 35.33 -24.54 39.57
C ASP A 73 34.24 -23.80 40.37
N TRP A 74 33.72 -24.45 41.41
CA TRP A 74 32.66 -23.91 42.27
C TRP A 74 33.12 -23.79 43.73
N SER A 75 32.91 -22.62 44.32
CA SER A 75 33.09 -22.42 45.76
C SER A 75 31.85 -22.87 46.53
N TYR A 76 32.03 -23.45 47.72
CA TYR A 76 30.92 -23.82 48.60
C TYR A 76 30.02 -22.61 48.89
N ILE A 77 28.76 -22.70 48.47
CA ILE A 77 27.75 -21.66 48.74
C ILE A 77 27.24 -21.88 50.16
N GLU A 78 27.43 -20.91 51.03
CA GLU A 78 26.92 -20.94 52.40
C GLU A 78 25.39 -20.93 52.37
N PHE A 79 24.79 -22.08 52.71
CA PHE A 79 23.35 -22.30 52.70
C PHE A 79 22.76 -22.12 54.10
N VAL A 80 21.57 -21.48 54.17
CA VAL A 80 20.83 -21.26 55.42
C VAL A 80 20.00 -22.51 55.72
N ASP A 81 20.58 -23.47 56.43
CA ASP A 81 19.88 -24.64 56.94
C ASP A 81 18.81 -24.25 57.97
N ASN A 82 17.71 -25.01 57.97
CA ASN A 82 16.58 -24.88 58.88
C ASN A 82 16.52 -26.01 59.94
N GLN A 83 17.60 -26.79 60.05
CA GLN A 83 17.81 -27.75 61.15
C GLN A 83 17.62 -27.12 62.54
N ASP A 84 17.93 -25.83 62.72
CA ASP A 84 17.75 -25.11 63.99
C ASP A 84 16.27 -24.97 64.41
N VAL A 85 15.35 -24.83 63.45
CA VAL A 85 13.89 -24.84 63.69
C VAL A 85 13.40 -26.27 63.95
N LEU A 86 13.94 -27.26 63.23
CA LEU A 86 13.60 -28.67 63.43
C LEU A 86 14.04 -29.19 64.81
N ASP A 87 15.24 -28.83 65.26
CA ASP A 87 15.75 -29.17 66.60
C ASP A 87 14.95 -28.47 67.71
N LEU A 88 14.44 -27.25 67.48
CA LEU A 88 13.54 -26.58 68.41
C LEU A 88 12.19 -27.32 68.57
N ILE A 89 11.62 -27.84 67.49
CA ILE A 89 10.30 -28.49 67.50
C ILE A 89 10.39 -29.96 67.91
N GLU A 90 11.29 -30.72 67.28
CA GLU A 90 11.43 -32.17 67.40
C GLU A 90 12.64 -32.63 68.22
N GLY A 91 13.58 -31.75 68.55
CA GLY A 91 14.73 -32.11 69.38
C GLY A 91 14.33 -32.55 70.78
N LYS A 92 15.28 -33.17 71.49
CA LYS A 92 15.05 -33.64 72.86
C LYS A 92 14.80 -32.45 73.79
N MET A 93 13.67 -32.45 74.52
CA MET A 93 13.15 -31.27 75.27
C MET A 93 12.72 -30.10 74.36
N GLY A 94 12.49 -30.35 73.08
CA GLY A 94 11.85 -29.42 72.14
C GLY A 94 10.34 -29.29 72.40
N ILE A 95 9.66 -28.51 71.55
CA ILE A 95 8.26 -28.12 71.76
C ILE A 95 7.32 -29.35 71.84
N LEU A 96 7.50 -30.36 70.98
CA LEU A 96 6.69 -31.59 71.01
C LEU A 96 6.94 -32.44 72.26
N ASP A 97 8.19 -32.59 72.67
CA ASP A 97 8.56 -33.35 73.88
C ASP A 97 7.96 -32.68 75.13
N LEU A 98 8.02 -31.35 75.22
CA LEU A 98 7.43 -30.57 76.33
C LEU A 98 5.90 -30.63 76.33
N LEU A 99 5.27 -30.58 75.16
CA LEU A 99 3.83 -30.77 74.99
C LEU A 99 3.39 -32.15 75.50
N ASP A 100 4.06 -33.22 75.07
CA ASP A 100 3.78 -34.58 75.52
C ASP A 100 3.99 -34.77 77.02
N GLU A 101 5.04 -34.15 77.58
CA GLU A 101 5.29 -34.19 79.03
C GLU A 101 4.17 -33.49 79.81
N THR A 102 3.72 -32.31 79.36
CA THR A 102 2.59 -31.60 79.99
C THR A 102 1.28 -32.37 79.87
N CYS A 103 1.00 -33.01 78.72
CA CYS A 103 -0.22 -33.80 78.52
C CYS A 103 -0.35 -34.99 79.50
N ARG A 104 0.76 -35.51 80.04
CA ARG A 104 0.75 -36.60 81.03
C ARG A 104 0.29 -36.18 82.42
N PHE A 105 0.28 -34.88 82.74
CA PHE A 105 -0.22 -34.37 84.01
C PHE A 105 -1.73 -34.10 83.91
N PRO A 106 -2.60 -34.78 84.69
CA PRO A 106 -4.05 -34.63 84.55
C PRO A 106 -4.56 -33.20 84.82
N THR A 107 -3.86 -32.45 85.65
CA THR A 107 -4.24 -31.10 86.12
C THR A 107 -3.53 -29.97 85.35
N SER A 108 -2.73 -30.26 84.33
CA SER A 108 -2.03 -29.23 83.56
C SER A 108 -3.00 -28.40 82.71
N THR A 109 -2.81 -27.10 82.70
CA THR A 109 -3.53 -26.13 81.87
C THR A 109 -2.67 -25.63 80.71
N ASN A 110 -3.29 -25.04 79.69
CA ASN A 110 -2.57 -24.49 78.53
C ASN A 110 -1.63 -23.32 78.90
N LYS A 111 -1.88 -22.66 80.04
CA LYS A 111 -0.95 -21.68 80.62
C LYS A 111 0.33 -22.34 81.13
N ASP A 112 0.21 -23.46 81.83
CA ASP A 112 1.37 -24.22 82.33
C ASP A 112 2.24 -24.72 81.17
N LEU A 113 1.64 -25.12 80.04
CA LEU A 113 2.35 -25.41 78.80
C LEU A 113 3.13 -24.19 78.30
N SER A 114 2.47 -23.04 78.12
CA SER A 114 3.13 -21.82 77.65
C SER A 114 4.24 -21.35 78.59
N GLU A 115 4.03 -21.37 79.90
CA GLU A 115 5.06 -21.03 80.90
C GLU A 115 6.24 -21.99 80.84
N LYS A 116 6.00 -23.30 80.66
CA LYS A 116 7.05 -24.30 80.49
C LYS A 116 7.84 -24.12 79.19
N LEU A 117 7.18 -23.77 78.09
CA LEU A 117 7.84 -23.39 76.84
C LEU A 117 8.71 -22.14 77.03
N TYR A 118 8.21 -21.09 77.69
CA TYR A 118 9.00 -19.88 77.98
C TYR A 118 10.16 -20.13 78.96
N ALA A 119 10.05 -21.12 79.85
CA ALA A 119 11.07 -21.49 80.82
C ALA A 119 12.10 -22.51 80.28
N SER A 120 11.81 -23.18 79.16
CA SER A 120 12.73 -24.14 78.55
C SER A 120 14.01 -23.46 78.06
N SER A 121 15.16 -23.96 78.49
CA SER A 121 16.47 -23.44 78.09
C SER A 121 16.70 -23.50 76.57
N ILE A 122 16.14 -24.50 75.89
CA ILE A 122 16.22 -24.64 74.42
C ILE A 122 15.41 -23.53 73.74
N CYS A 123 14.19 -23.26 74.23
CA CYS A 123 13.33 -22.20 73.70
C CYS A 123 13.89 -20.81 74.02
N GLN A 124 14.53 -20.60 75.17
CA GLN A 124 15.18 -19.33 75.51
C GLN A 124 16.48 -19.07 74.72
N ALA A 125 17.25 -20.13 74.42
CA ALA A 125 18.50 -20.00 73.68
C ALA A 125 18.30 -19.87 72.15
N SER A 126 17.18 -20.39 71.62
CA SER A 126 16.90 -20.33 70.19
C SER A 126 16.43 -18.94 69.73
N ALA A 127 17.16 -18.34 68.78
CA ALA A 127 16.74 -17.11 68.11
C ALA A 127 15.43 -17.26 67.30
N ARG A 128 14.98 -18.49 67.06
CA ARG A 128 13.75 -18.82 66.31
C ARG A 128 12.49 -18.78 67.17
N PHE A 129 12.61 -18.81 68.50
CA PHE A 129 11.47 -18.80 69.42
C PHE A 129 11.27 -17.41 70.02
N LYS A 130 10.04 -16.88 69.97
CA LYS A 130 9.70 -15.55 70.50
C LYS A 130 8.43 -15.61 71.33
N ARG A 131 8.44 -14.95 72.50
CA ARG A 131 7.26 -14.74 73.34
C ARG A 131 6.52 -13.45 72.92
N PRO A 132 5.23 -13.52 72.54
CA PRO A 132 4.38 -12.35 72.35
C PRO A 132 4.27 -11.51 73.63
N LYS A 133 4.28 -10.17 73.49
CA LYS A 133 4.25 -9.25 74.64
C LYS A 133 2.88 -9.14 75.34
N LEU A 134 1.80 -9.49 74.63
CA LEU A 134 0.41 -9.23 75.05
C LEU A 134 -0.38 -10.51 75.37
N SER A 135 0.06 -11.67 74.90
CA SER A 135 -0.56 -12.96 75.21
C SER A 135 0.35 -13.79 76.11
N ASN A 136 -0.26 -14.49 77.06
CA ASN A 136 0.42 -15.46 77.92
C ASN A 136 0.21 -16.91 77.46
N THR A 137 -0.69 -17.17 76.51
CA THR A 137 -1.01 -18.49 75.93
C THR A 137 -0.66 -18.57 74.44
N ALA A 138 0.40 -17.87 74.01
CA ALA A 138 0.82 -17.87 72.61
C ALA A 138 2.35 -17.87 72.47
N PHE A 139 2.87 -18.51 71.43
CA PHE A 139 4.29 -18.47 71.10
C PHE A 139 4.49 -18.28 69.60
N THR A 140 5.61 -17.66 69.22
CA THR A 140 5.93 -17.39 67.82
C THR A 140 7.18 -18.17 67.42
N ILE A 141 7.13 -18.86 66.28
CA ILE A 141 8.28 -19.55 65.66
C ILE A 141 8.63 -18.85 64.35
N GLU A 142 9.92 -18.58 64.17
CA GLU A 142 10.50 -18.05 62.93
C GLU A 142 10.83 -19.20 61.96
N HIS A 143 9.83 -19.66 61.21
CA HIS A 143 9.97 -20.69 60.17
C HIS A 143 10.72 -20.17 58.94
N TYR A 144 11.13 -21.05 58.02
CA TYR A 144 11.73 -20.63 56.74
C TYR A 144 10.85 -19.65 55.92
N ALA A 145 9.52 -19.76 56.07
CA ALA A 145 8.52 -18.94 55.41
C ALA A 145 8.28 -17.57 56.11
N GLY A 146 8.73 -17.41 57.35
CA GLY A 146 8.50 -16.25 58.21
C GLY A 146 7.93 -16.60 59.60
N PRO A 147 7.60 -15.58 60.42
CA PRO A 147 7.15 -15.78 61.79
C PRO A 147 5.66 -16.17 61.85
N VAL A 148 5.36 -17.33 62.44
CA VAL A 148 3.98 -17.78 62.72
C VAL A 148 3.74 -17.80 64.22
N SER A 149 2.60 -17.25 64.65
CA SER A 149 2.20 -17.21 66.07
C SER A 149 1.08 -18.21 66.34
N TYR A 150 1.35 -19.17 67.21
CA TYR A 150 0.45 -20.25 67.61
C TYR A 150 -0.19 -19.94 68.96
N GLN A 151 -1.47 -20.27 69.11
CA GLN A 151 -2.23 -20.15 70.36
C GLN A 151 -2.27 -21.52 71.03
N SER A 152 -1.76 -21.62 72.27
CA SER A 152 -1.67 -22.88 73.00
C SER A 152 -2.99 -23.34 73.63
N ASP A 153 -4.05 -22.53 73.52
CA ASP A 153 -5.32 -22.68 74.26
C ASP A 153 -6.02 -24.04 74.04
N ASN A 154 -5.78 -24.74 72.93
CA ASN A 154 -6.36 -26.06 72.65
C ASN A 154 -5.30 -27.18 72.53
N PHE A 155 -4.00 -26.87 72.65
CA PHE A 155 -2.91 -27.80 72.34
C PHE A 155 -2.95 -29.06 73.20
N LEU A 156 -3.22 -28.93 74.51
CA LEU A 156 -3.24 -30.09 75.42
C LEU A 156 -4.40 -31.03 75.15
N GLU A 157 -5.57 -30.51 74.79
CA GLU A 157 -6.75 -31.33 74.51
C GLU A 157 -6.58 -32.07 73.19
N LYS A 158 -6.22 -31.34 72.13
CA LYS A 158 -6.00 -31.90 70.80
C LYS A 158 -4.87 -32.93 70.77
N ASN A 159 -3.77 -32.69 71.49
CA ASN A 159 -2.62 -33.63 71.49
C ASN A 159 -2.88 -34.92 72.30
N LYS A 160 -3.83 -34.92 73.25
CA LYS A 160 -4.17 -36.09 74.07
C LYS A 160 -4.93 -37.20 73.32
N ASP A 161 -5.60 -36.87 72.21
CA ASP A 161 -6.49 -37.76 71.43
C ASP A 161 -7.37 -38.66 72.33
N PHE A 162 -8.04 -38.03 73.31
CA PHE A 162 -8.63 -38.76 74.42
C PHE A 162 -9.89 -39.55 74.02
N VAL A 163 -9.72 -40.84 73.77
CA VAL A 163 -10.81 -41.80 73.58
C VAL A 163 -11.24 -42.37 74.93
N VAL A 164 -12.53 -42.20 75.27
CA VAL A 164 -13.15 -42.81 76.45
C VAL A 164 -13.26 -44.33 76.25
N ALA A 165 -12.63 -45.11 77.13
CA ALA A 165 -12.54 -46.56 77.02
C ALA A 165 -13.93 -47.26 77.03
N GLU A 166 -14.89 -46.72 77.77
CA GLU A 166 -16.28 -47.18 77.81
C GLU A 166 -16.97 -46.98 76.45
N HIS A 167 -16.70 -45.88 75.75
CA HIS A 167 -17.23 -45.65 74.40
C HIS A 167 -16.63 -46.62 73.39
N GLN A 168 -15.32 -46.89 73.47
CA GLN A 168 -14.64 -47.87 72.63
C GLN A 168 -15.18 -49.29 72.87
N SER A 169 -15.40 -49.66 74.14
CA SER A 169 -15.99 -50.94 74.55
C SER A 169 -17.44 -51.11 74.05
N LEU A 170 -18.24 -50.03 74.09
CA LEU A 170 -19.61 -50.01 73.54
C LEU A 170 -19.60 -50.22 72.01
N LEU A 171 -18.65 -49.60 71.30
CA LEU A 171 -18.52 -49.73 69.84
C LEU A 171 -17.99 -51.11 69.43
N GLN A 172 -17.08 -51.70 70.21
CA GLN A 172 -16.64 -53.10 70.09
C GLN A 172 -17.80 -54.10 70.29
N ALA A 173 -18.71 -53.81 71.23
CA ALA A 173 -19.91 -54.62 71.50
C ALA A 173 -21.06 -54.40 70.49
N SER A 174 -20.86 -53.60 69.43
CA SER A 174 -21.91 -53.29 68.45
C SER A 174 -22.40 -54.55 67.71
N THR A 175 -23.72 -54.65 67.55
CA THR A 175 -24.39 -55.70 66.76
C THR A 175 -24.17 -55.55 65.25
N ARG A 176 -23.55 -54.46 64.79
CA ARG A 176 -23.24 -54.20 63.39
C ARG A 176 -21.78 -54.57 63.11
N ASP A 177 -21.57 -55.64 62.33
CA ASP A 177 -20.23 -56.13 61.97
C ASP A 177 -19.28 -55.07 61.42
N PHE A 178 -19.80 -54.14 60.61
CA PHE A 178 -19.00 -53.02 60.09
C PHE A 178 -18.43 -52.15 61.21
N VAL A 179 -19.27 -51.74 62.19
CA VAL A 179 -18.84 -50.90 63.32
C VAL A 179 -17.84 -51.65 64.19
N ARG A 180 -18.12 -52.92 64.50
CA ARG A 180 -17.22 -53.78 65.27
C ARG A 180 -15.84 -53.95 64.60
N ARG A 181 -15.77 -54.03 63.27
CA ARG A 181 -14.51 -54.07 62.50
C ARG A 181 -13.73 -52.75 62.48
N LEU A 182 -14.38 -51.61 62.73
CA LEU A 182 -13.69 -50.32 62.82
C LEU A 182 -12.94 -50.13 64.16
N PHE A 183 -13.29 -50.92 65.18
CA PHE A 183 -12.70 -50.85 66.51
C PHE A 183 -12.26 -52.27 66.95
N PRO A 184 -11.15 -52.80 66.43
CA PRO A 184 -10.62 -54.09 66.88
C PRO A 184 -10.31 -54.07 68.39
N ALA A 185 -10.32 -55.26 69.01
CA ALA A 185 -9.83 -55.42 70.37
C ALA A 185 -8.29 -55.36 70.39
N GLU A 186 -7.70 -54.82 71.45
CA GLU A 186 -6.25 -54.50 71.53
C GLU A 186 -5.30 -55.72 71.46
N GLY A 187 -5.82 -56.95 71.33
CA GLY A 187 -5.05 -58.18 71.16
C GLY A 187 -4.82 -58.64 69.72
N ASP A 188 -5.56 -58.14 68.72
CA ASP A 188 -5.48 -58.66 67.33
C ASP A 188 -4.45 -57.93 66.44
N ALA A 189 -3.88 -56.82 66.90
CA ALA A 189 -2.98 -55.97 66.10
C ALA A 189 -1.54 -56.50 65.93
N THR A 190 -1.18 -57.63 66.57
CA THR A 190 0.18 -58.21 66.54
C THR A 190 0.19 -59.71 66.22
N SER A 191 -0.53 -60.10 65.16
CA SER A 191 -0.56 -61.48 64.63
C SER A 191 -0.22 -61.55 63.14
N ALA A 192 0.82 -60.82 62.73
CA ALA A 192 1.31 -60.80 61.35
C ALA A 192 2.85 -60.80 61.22
N ASP A 193 3.58 -61.25 62.25
CA ASP A 193 4.94 -61.78 62.10
C ASP A 193 5.30 -62.69 63.28
N GLY A 194 5.91 -63.84 62.98
CA GLY A 194 6.11 -64.91 63.96
C GLY A 194 7.43 -64.83 64.72
N ALA A 195 7.43 -64.32 65.95
CA ALA A 195 8.45 -64.61 66.95
C ALA A 195 7.90 -64.44 68.39
N ALA A 196 7.80 -65.53 69.13
CA ALA A 196 7.39 -65.49 70.54
C ALA A 196 8.55 -65.03 71.44
N ALA A 197 8.35 -63.95 72.20
CA ALA A 197 9.24 -63.51 73.28
C ALA A 197 8.43 -63.25 74.56
N PRO A 198 8.95 -63.56 75.76
CA PRO A 198 8.13 -63.70 76.96
C PRO A 198 7.74 -62.37 77.62
N ALA A 199 6.56 -62.38 78.24
CA ALA A 199 5.95 -61.22 78.87
C ALA A 199 6.80 -60.61 80.01
N LYS A 200 7.15 -59.33 79.88
CA LYS A 200 7.42 -58.45 81.03
C LYS A 200 6.15 -57.66 81.37
N ARG A 201 5.64 -57.90 82.58
CA ARG A 201 4.55 -57.11 83.20
C ARG A 201 5.00 -55.66 83.43
N PHE A 202 4.03 -54.75 83.54
CA PHE A 202 4.18 -53.28 83.53
C PHE A 202 4.45 -52.69 82.13
N ALA A 203 3.54 -52.95 81.19
CA ALA A 203 3.26 -51.97 80.15
C ALA A 203 2.66 -50.71 80.81
N ALA A 204 3.50 -49.70 81.07
CA ALA A 204 2.99 -48.36 81.34
C ALA A 204 2.08 -47.95 80.17
N PHE A 205 0.92 -47.38 80.48
CA PHE A 205 -0.03 -46.87 79.48
C PHE A 205 0.74 -45.93 78.54
N LYS A 206 1.02 -46.41 77.32
CA LYS A 206 1.99 -45.77 76.43
C LYS A 206 1.29 -44.60 75.76
N PHE A 207 1.28 -43.46 76.46
CA PHE A 207 0.68 -42.21 75.98
C PHE A 207 1.17 -41.91 74.56
N ASN A 208 0.30 -42.13 73.59
CA ASN A 208 0.53 -41.98 72.16
C ASN A 208 -0.21 -40.73 71.72
N SER A 209 0.49 -39.61 71.76
CA SER A 209 -0.07 -38.32 71.37
C SER A 209 -0.16 -38.14 69.86
N VAL A 210 -1.00 -37.21 69.42
CA VAL A 210 -1.08 -36.80 68.01
C VAL A 210 0.29 -36.35 67.51
N GLY A 211 1.00 -35.52 68.28
CA GLY A 211 2.32 -35.01 67.92
C GLY A 211 3.39 -36.08 67.78
N SER A 212 3.45 -37.05 68.70
CA SER A 212 4.42 -38.16 68.61
C SER A 212 4.12 -39.14 67.48
N GLN A 213 2.84 -39.42 67.21
CA GLN A 213 2.41 -40.22 66.07
C GLN A 213 2.74 -39.53 64.74
N PHE A 214 2.43 -38.24 64.62
CA PHE A 214 2.70 -37.43 63.43
C PHE A 214 4.21 -37.34 63.16
N LYS A 215 5.02 -37.02 64.18
CA LYS A 215 6.50 -37.01 64.12
C LYS A 215 7.07 -38.33 63.59
N ARG A 216 6.54 -39.47 64.05
CA ARG A 216 6.95 -40.81 63.59
C ARG A 216 6.58 -41.04 62.12
N GLN A 217 5.31 -40.83 61.75
CA GLN A 217 4.82 -41.02 60.38
C GLN A 217 5.57 -40.12 59.38
N LEU A 218 5.84 -38.87 59.76
CA LEU A 218 6.64 -37.94 58.96
C LEU A 218 8.09 -38.42 58.83
N GLY A 219 8.72 -38.95 59.88
CA GLY A 219 10.05 -39.55 59.81
C GLY A 219 10.13 -40.79 58.90
N GLU A 220 9.11 -41.65 58.94
CA GLU A 220 8.95 -42.79 58.04
C GLU A 220 8.83 -42.34 56.57
N LEU A 221 8.00 -41.31 56.30
CA LEU A 221 7.86 -40.70 54.98
C LEU A 221 9.18 -40.10 54.48
N MET A 222 9.89 -39.29 55.29
CA MET A 222 11.18 -38.71 54.88
C MET A 222 12.22 -39.80 54.56
N THR A 223 12.21 -40.91 55.30
CA THR A 223 13.10 -42.06 55.05
C THR A 223 12.78 -42.77 53.73
N LEU A 224 11.51 -42.79 53.31
CA LEU A 224 11.09 -43.31 52.01
C LEU A 224 11.49 -42.35 50.87
N LEU A 225 11.23 -41.05 51.04
CA LEU A 225 11.57 -40.01 50.05
C LEU A 225 13.07 -39.96 49.77
N ALA A 226 13.92 -40.09 50.80
CA ALA A 226 15.38 -40.07 50.67
C ALA A 226 15.97 -41.25 49.87
N ARG A 227 15.17 -42.28 49.55
CA ARG A 227 15.55 -43.41 48.69
C ARG A 227 15.09 -43.27 47.24
N MET A 228 14.25 -42.28 46.94
CA MET A 228 13.69 -42.03 45.62
C MET A 228 14.38 -40.82 44.97
N GLU A 229 14.21 -40.65 43.66
CA GLU A 229 14.55 -39.40 42.99
C GLU A 229 13.34 -38.46 43.05
N PRO A 230 13.42 -37.32 43.78
CA PRO A 230 12.30 -36.40 43.92
C PRO A 230 12.20 -35.43 42.73
N HIS A 231 10.99 -35.25 42.24
CA HIS A 231 10.64 -34.19 41.30
C HIS A 231 9.64 -33.24 41.94
N TYR A 232 9.91 -31.94 41.91
CA TYR A 232 9.15 -30.95 42.66
C TYR A 232 8.21 -30.14 41.76
N ILE A 233 6.93 -30.10 42.13
CA ILE A 233 5.90 -29.26 41.53
C ILE A 233 5.36 -28.32 42.61
N ARG A 234 5.42 -27.01 42.38
CA ARG A 234 4.90 -25.99 43.31
C ARG A 234 3.70 -25.29 42.68
N CYS A 235 2.51 -25.59 43.16
CA CYS A 235 1.27 -24.96 42.74
C CYS A 235 1.14 -23.56 43.34
N ILE A 236 0.78 -22.56 42.53
CA ILE A 236 0.60 -21.16 42.95
C ILE A 236 -0.84 -20.73 42.65
N LYS A 237 -1.55 -20.25 43.67
CA LYS A 237 -2.88 -19.65 43.55
C LYS A 237 -2.73 -18.20 43.08
N PRO A 238 -3.20 -17.83 41.87
CA PRO A 238 -2.93 -16.51 41.29
C PRO A 238 -3.74 -15.38 41.94
N ASN A 239 -4.92 -15.68 42.49
CA ASN A 239 -5.77 -14.74 43.23
C ASN A 239 -6.70 -15.48 44.18
N SER A 240 -7.11 -14.84 45.26
CA SER A 240 -8.00 -15.43 46.28
C SER A 240 -9.41 -15.72 45.78
N ALA A 241 -9.91 -14.94 44.81
CA ALA A 241 -11.25 -15.03 44.23
C ALA A 241 -11.47 -16.22 43.27
N ASN A 242 -10.43 -17.01 42.98
CA ASN A 242 -10.44 -18.09 41.98
C ASN A 242 -10.83 -17.63 40.55
N ALA A 243 -10.61 -16.35 40.23
CA ALA A 243 -10.95 -15.77 38.93
C ALA A 243 -9.87 -16.08 37.87
N PRO A 244 -10.23 -16.41 36.61
CA PRO A 244 -9.25 -16.59 35.55
C PRO A 244 -8.56 -15.26 35.20
N ALA A 245 -7.29 -15.33 34.81
CA ALA A 245 -6.44 -14.19 34.38
C ALA A 245 -6.24 -13.03 35.39
N LEU A 246 -6.77 -13.11 36.61
CA LEU A 246 -6.49 -12.17 37.69
C LEU A 246 -5.23 -12.61 38.46
N PHE A 247 -4.28 -11.69 38.67
CA PHE A 247 -3.01 -11.98 39.35
C PHE A 247 -2.75 -10.99 40.50
N GLU A 248 -2.75 -11.50 41.73
CA GLU A 248 -2.58 -10.73 42.96
C GLU A 248 -1.12 -10.78 43.42
N ASN A 249 -0.31 -9.81 42.96
CA ASN A 249 1.14 -9.73 43.22
C ASN A 249 1.55 -10.03 44.68
N ALA A 250 0.84 -9.47 45.66
CA ALA A 250 1.17 -9.67 47.08
C ALA A 250 0.95 -11.12 47.54
N ASN A 251 -0.18 -11.73 47.16
CA ASN A 251 -0.53 -13.09 47.54
C ASN A 251 0.36 -14.12 46.83
N VAL A 252 0.72 -13.88 45.57
CA VAL A 252 1.68 -14.73 44.85
C VAL A 252 3.09 -14.57 45.41
N LEU A 253 3.55 -13.35 45.73
CA LEU A 253 4.87 -13.13 46.34
C LEU A 253 4.98 -13.78 47.72
N HIS A 254 3.91 -13.76 48.51
CA HIS A 254 3.86 -14.49 49.79
C HIS A 254 3.97 -16.00 49.57
N GLN A 255 3.19 -16.58 48.65
CA GLN A 255 3.30 -18.01 48.29
C GLN A 255 4.68 -18.41 47.78
N LEU A 256 5.37 -17.56 47.02
CA LEU A 256 6.74 -17.85 46.54
C LEU A 256 7.78 -17.86 47.67
N ARG A 257 7.56 -17.09 48.75
CA ARG A 257 8.34 -17.16 49.99
C ARG A 257 8.01 -18.46 50.74
N CYS A 258 6.73 -18.68 51.03
CA CYS A 258 6.24 -19.82 51.79
C CYS A 258 6.46 -21.18 51.08
N GLY A 259 6.56 -21.21 49.76
CA GLY A 259 6.88 -22.40 48.98
C GLY A 259 8.38 -22.67 48.81
N GLY A 260 9.26 -21.88 49.43
CA GLY A 260 10.72 -22.03 49.33
C GLY A 260 11.31 -21.72 47.95
N VAL A 261 10.50 -21.23 47.00
CA VAL A 261 10.89 -21.03 45.60
C VAL A 261 11.95 -19.93 45.48
N LEU A 262 11.82 -18.85 46.26
CA LEU A 262 12.82 -17.78 46.26
C LEU A 262 14.17 -18.24 46.82
N GLU A 263 14.18 -19.19 47.75
CA GLU A 263 15.41 -19.75 48.32
C GLU A 263 16.12 -20.65 47.30
N ALA A 264 15.36 -21.51 46.60
CA ALA A 264 15.86 -22.28 45.46
C ALA A 264 16.52 -21.39 44.40
N VAL A 265 15.81 -20.32 44.00
CA VAL A 265 16.33 -19.33 43.03
C VAL A 265 17.56 -18.60 43.58
N ARG A 266 17.62 -18.31 44.89
CA ARG A 266 18.80 -17.69 45.52
C ARG A 266 20.03 -18.59 45.43
N ILE A 267 19.87 -19.89 45.71
CA ILE A 267 20.94 -20.90 45.57
C ILE A 267 21.41 -20.98 44.11
N SER A 268 20.49 -21.12 43.15
CA SER A 268 20.83 -21.14 41.72
C SER A 268 21.50 -19.86 41.23
N CYS A 269 21.13 -18.69 41.77
CA CYS A 269 21.73 -17.40 41.42
C CYS A 269 23.12 -17.16 42.03
N ALA A 270 23.45 -17.79 43.16
CA ALA A 270 24.78 -17.74 43.76
C ALA A 270 25.80 -18.58 42.96
N GLY A 271 25.34 -19.68 42.36
CA GLY A 271 26.09 -20.45 41.36
C GLY A 271 25.98 -19.86 39.95
N PHE A 272 25.57 -20.70 39.00
CA PHE A 272 25.41 -20.35 37.58
C PHE A 272 23.95 -20.58 37.14
N PRO A 273 23.07 -19.56 37.26
CA PRO A 273 21.63 -19.72 37.01
C PRO A 273 21.28 -19.94 35.54
N ASN A 274 22.18 -19.60 34.62
CA ASN A 274 21.99 -19.77 33.18
C ASN A 274 22.95 -20.83 32.66
N LYS A 275 22.39 -21.98 32.23
CA LYS A 275 23.12 -23.14 31.72
C LYS A 275 22.59 -23.46 30.32
N ARG A 276 23.44 -23.56 29.31
CA ARG A 276 23.02 -23.96 27.95
C ARG A 276 24.02 -24.92 27.30
N PRO A 277 23.58 -26.01 26.65
CA PRO A 277 24.42 -26.82 25.78
C PRO A 277 25.17 -25.95 24.76
N PHE A 278 26.39 -26.36 24.38
CA PHE A 278 27.16 -25.61 23.38
C PHE A 278 26.41 -25.39 22.06
N PRO A 279 25.70 -26.37 21.45
CA PRO A 279 24.94 -26.16 20.22
C PRO A 279 23.87 -25.07 20.36
N ASP A 280 23.01 -25.16 21.39
CA ASP A 280 21.94 -24.20 21.68
C ASP A 280 22.47 -22.78 21.96
N PHE A 281 23.65 -22.69 22.58
CA PHE A 281 24.31 -21.41 22.84
C PHE A 281 24.84 -20.79 21.54
N VAL A 282 25.51 -21.58 20.69
CA VAL A 282 26.05 -21.13 19.40
C VAL A 282 24.93 -20.79 18.42
N GLU A 283 23.89 -21.60 18.28
CA GLU A 283 22.73 -21.30 17.42
C GLU A 283 22.03 -19.99 17.83
N HIS A 284 21.93 -19.72 19.14
CA HIS A 284 21.33 -18.48 19.60
C HIS A 284 22.27 -17.27 19.40
N PHE A 285 23.57 -17.40 19.71
CA PHE A 285 24.52 -16.27 19.76
C PHE A 285 25.48 -16.11 18.57
N TRP A 286 25.41 -16.95 17.52
CA TRP A 286 26.24 -16.81 16.31
C TRP A 286 26.28 -15.39 15.69
N PRO A 287 25.24 -14.51 15.77
CA PRO A 287 25.34 -13.15 15.22
C PRO A 287 26.40 -12.27 15.89
N LEU A 288 26.97 -12.69 17.03
CA LEU A 288 28.10 -12.06 17.70
C LEU A 288 29.46 -12.47 17.09
N ALA A 289 29.53 -13.67 16.49
CA ALA A 289 30.72 -14.22 15.85
C ALA A 289 30.42 -14.91 14.49
N PRO A 290 29.82 -14.19 13.51
CA PRO A 290 29.34 -14.80 12.27
C PRO A 290 30.46 -15.39 11.40
N ASP A 291 31.69 -14.92 11.58
CA ASP A 291 32.88 -15.38 10.84
C ASP A 291 33.31 -16.81 11.23
N LEU A 292 32.90 -17.28 12.41
CA LEU A 292 33.29 -18.57 13.00
C LEU A 292 32.19 -19.64 12.82
N TYR A 293 30.92 -19.25 12.77
CA TYR A 293 29.77 -20.17 12.70
C TYR A 293 29.74 -21.07 11.45
N HIS A 294 30.45 -20.69 10.38
CA HIS A 294 30.53 -21.47 9.14
C HIS A 294 31.87 -22.23 8.97
N GLN A 295 32.72 -22.28 10.00
CA GLN A 295 33.98 -23.02 9.96
C GLN A 295 33.77 -24.46 10.46
N PRO A 296 33.91 -25.49 9.59
CA PRO A 296 33.61 -26.88 9.96
C PRO A 296 34.66 -27.50 10.90
N ASP A 297 35.83 -26.86 11.04
CA ASP A 297 36.97 -27.37 11.82
C ASP A 297 36.93 -26.93 13.30
N LEU A 298 36.04 -26.00 13.68
CA LEU A 298 35.89 -25.52 15.05
C LEU A 298 34.78 -26.29 15.78
N SER A 299 35.01 -26.61 17.06
CA SER A 299 33.94 -27.18 17.90
C SER A 299 32.99 -26.10 18.39
N ASP A 300 31.74 -26.47 18.71
CA ASP A 300 30.76 -25.55 19.31
C ASP A 300 31.27 -24.93 20.63
N ARG A 301 32.14 -25.65 21.36
CA ARG A 301 32.80 -25.15 22.57
C ARG A 301 33.78 -24.01 22.28
N ASP A 302 34.54 -24.11 21.19
CA ASP A 302 35.49 -23.08 20.77
C ASP A 302 34.76 -21.85 20.20
N ILE A 303 33.66 -22.06 19.46
CA ILE A 303 32.80 -20.99 18.96
C ILE A 303 32.11 -20.28 20.13
N ALA A 304 31.61 -21.02 21.13
CA ALA A 304 31.03 -20.45 22.35
C ALA A 304 32.05 -19.62 23.14
N LEU A 305 33.28 -20.13 23.32
CA LEU A 305 34.38 -19.38 23.94
C LEU A 305 34.66 -18.06 23.19
N ALA A 306 34.83 -18.13 21.87
CA ALA A 306 35.12 -16.95 21.05
C ALA A 306 33.96 -15.92 21.06
N ILE A 307 32.70 -16.36 21.18
CA ILE A 307 31.54 -15.48 21.40
C ILE A 307 31.68 -14.75 22.74
N LEU A 308 32.00 -15.46 23.83
CA LEU A 308 32.10 -14.90 25.18
C LEU A 308 33.26 -13.89 25.30
N GLU A 309 34.42 -14.22 24.74
CA GLU A 309 35.59 -13.33 24.66
C GLU A 309 35.27 -12.06 23.85
N ARG A 310 34.69 -12.21 22.65
CA ARG A 310 34.26 -11.06 21.82
C ARG A 310 33.20 -10.19 22.49
N SER A 311 32.41 -10.76 23.41
CA SER A 311 31.38 -10.06 24.17
C SER A 311 31.92 -9.28 25.37
N GLY A 312 33.22 -9.45 25.71
CA GLY A 312 33.89 -8.76 26.80
C GLY A 312 33.55 -9.28 28.19
N ILE A 313 33.12 -10.54 28.30
CA ILE A 313 32.83 -11.18 29.59
C ILE A 313 34.11 -11.83 30.12
N SER A 314 34.48 -11.52 31.38
CA SER A 314 35.65 -12.13 32.02
C SER A 314 35.40 -13.61 32.37
N SER A 315 36.37 -14.47 32.04
CA SER A 315 36.39 -15.87 32.47
C SER A 315 36.47 -15.97 34.00
N GLY A 316 35.81 -16.96 34.59
CA GLY A 316 35.74 -17.20 36.04
C GLY A 316 34.72 -16.33 36.79
N GLU A 317 34.77 -15.01 36.60
CA GLU A 317 33.81 -14.08 37.22
C GLU A 317 32.46 -14.05 36.50
N GLY A 318 32.44 -14.01 35.17
CA GLY A 318 31.20 -13.93 34.39
C GLY A 318 30.69 -15.27 33.85
N TYR A 319 31.60 -16.14 33.41
CA TYR A 319 31.26 -17.44 32.83
C TYR A 319 32.27 -18.52 33.21
N GLN A 320 31.84 -19.78 33.13
CA GLN A 320 32.69 -20.96 33.05
C GLN A 320 32.20 -21.90 31.94
N LEU A 321 33.10 -22.70 31.38
CA LEU A 321 32.79 -23.68 30.34
C LEU A 321 32.92 -25.07 30.94
N GLY A 322 31.82 -25.81 30.95
CA GLY A 322 31.85 -27.22 31.33
C GLY A 322 32.33 -28.13 30.21
N VAL A 323 32.13 -29.43 30.41
CA VAL A 323 32.37 -30.48 29.41
C VAL A 323 31.36 -30.39 28.26
N SER A 324 30.09 -30.08 28.54
CA SER A 324 29.00 -30.08 27.54
C SER A 324 28.17 -28.80 27.44
N LYS A 325 28.30 -27.87 28.42
CA LYS A 325 27.49 -26.64 28.50
C LYS A 325 28.32 -25.38 28.84
N VAL A 326 27.77 -24.24 28.45
CA VAL A 326 28.18 -22.91 28.94
C VAL A 326 27.41 -22.59 30.22
N PHE A 327 28.14 -22.13 31.25
CA PHE A 327 27.58 -21.71 32.54
C PHE A 327 27.82 -20.21 32.74
N LEU A 328 26.74 -19.46 32.94
CA LEU A 328 26.73 -17.99 33.02
C LEU A 328 26.17 -17.50 34.35
N ARG A 329 26.88 -16.55 34.97
CA ARG A 329 26.38 -15.87 36.18
C ARG A 329 25.15 -15.00 35.89
N ALA A 330 24.46 -14.61 36.95
CA ALA A 330 23.30 -13.73 36.88
C ALA A 330 23.61 -12.45 36.07
N GLY A 331 22.67 -12.03 35.21
CA GLY A 331 22.79 -10.85 34.35
C GLY A 331 23.60 -11.02 33.06
N GLN A 332 24.54 -11.97 32.99
CA GLN A 332 25.43 -12.13 31.81
C GLN A 332 24.67 -12.51 30.53
N MET A 333 23.67 -13.39 30.64
CA MET A 333 22.75 -13.73 29.54
C MET A 333 22.08 -12.49 28.94
N ALA A 334 21.62 -11.55 29.79
CA ALA A 334 20.95 -10.32 29.34
C ALA A 334 21.92 -9.36 28.63
N ILE A 335 23.21 -9.36 28.99
CA ILE A 335 24.25 -8.61 28.28
C ILE A 335 24.46 -9.18 26.88
N LEU A 336 24.56 -10.51 26.75
CA LEU A 336 24.69 -11.19 25.45
C LEU A 336 23.46 -10.95 24.55
N ASP A 337 22.24 -11.09 25.09
CA ASP A 337 21.00 -10.85 24.34
C ASP A 337 20.86 -9.39 23.88
N LYS A 338 21.33 -8.43 24.70
CA LYS A 338 21.40 -7.02 24.31
C LYS A 338 22.38 -6.83 23.15
N GLN A 339 23.61 -7.32 23.24
CA GLN A 339 24.62 -7.19 22.17
C GLN A 339 24.13 -7.85 20.87
N ARG A 340 23.48 -9.02 20.97
CA ARG A 340 22.87 -9.74 19.84
C ARG A 340 21.79 -8.88 19.17
N THR A 341 20.90 -8.29 19.97
CA THR A 341 19.84 -7.40 19.49
C THR A 341 20.42 -6.16 18.79
N GLU A 342 21.47 -5.56 19.33
CA GLU A 342 22.18 -4.42 18.73
C GLU A 342 22.81 -4.78 17.37
N ARG A 343 23.48 -5.94 17.27
CA ARG A 343 24.05 -6.45 16.00
C ARG A 343 22.99 -6.70 14.93
N LEU A 344 21.89 -7.38 15.29
CA LEU A 344 20.77 -7.64 14.38
C LEU A 344 20.09 -6.32 13.94
N THR A 345 19.94 -5.35 14.85
CA THR A 345 19.40 -4.01 14.53
C THR A 345 20.30 -3.24 13.57
N ALA A 346 21.63 -3.33 13.72
CA ALA A 346 22.59 -2.73 12.80
C ALA A 346 22.51 -3.36 11.40
N ALA A 347 22.44 -4.70 11.32
CA ALA A 347 22.28 -5.42 10.05
C ALA A 347 20.95 -5.06 9.34
N ALA A 348 19.84 -5.03 10.08
CA ALA A 348 18.55 -4.58 9.57
C ALA A 348 18.62 -3.13 9.03
N THR A 349 19.33 -2.24 9.73
CA THR A 349 19.56 -0.85 9.28
C THR A 349 20.29 -0.78 7.95
N VAL A 350 21.30 -1.63 7.74
CA VAL A 350 22.03 -1.72 6.45
C VAL A 350 21.09 -2.18 5.32
N ILE A 351 20.29 -3.22 5.55
CA ILE A 351 19.31 -3.73 4.58
C ILE A 351 18.28 -2.63 4.25
N GLN A 352 17.71 -1.97 5.26
CA GLN A 352 16.78 -0.85 5.08
C GLN A 352 17.39 0.31 4.29
N ARG A 353 18.68 0.65 4.51
CA ARG A 353 19.41 1.67 3.73
C ARG A 353 19.45 1.31 2.25
N TYR A 354 19.81 0.08 1.90
CA TYR A 354 19.85 -0.37 0.51
C TYR A 354 18.46 -0.43 -0.12
N ALA A 355 17.45 -0.94 0.59
CA ALA A 355 16.07 -1.01 0.12
C ALA A 355 15.48 0.38 -0.15
N ARG A 356 15.60 1.32 0.81
CA ARG A 356 15.17 2.72 0.64
C ARG A 356 15.90 3.38 -0.54
N GLY A 357 17.21 3.17 -0.66
CA GLY A 357 18.01 3.69 -1.79
C GLY A 357 17.66 3.06 -3.15
N HIS A 358 17.23 1.80 -3.19
CA HIS A 358 16.70 1.16 -4.40
C HIS A 358 15.36 1.80 -4.80
N LEU A 359 14.41 1.87 -3.86
CA LEU A 359 13.09 2.45 -4.09
C LEU A 359 13.16 3.91 -4.58
N ALA A 360 14.01 4.74 -3.96
CA ALA A 360 14.22 6.12 -4.40
C ALA A 360 14.77 6.20 -5.85
N ARG A 361 15.67 5.29 -6.23
CA ARG A 361 16.20 5.21 -7.61
C ARG A 361 15.15 4.75 -8.62
N VAL A 362 14.24 3.85 -8.25
CA VAL A 362 13.11 3.44 -9.09
C VAL A 362 12.16 4.63 -9.32
N HIS A 363 11.72 5.30 -8.25
CA HIS A 363 10.84 6.47 -8.34
C HIS A 363 11.49 7.61 -9.14
N PHE A 364 12.77 7.89 -8.95
CA PHE A 364 13.50 8.92 -9.72
C PHE A 364 13.56 8.58 -11.21
N ARG A 365 13.80 7.32 -11.59
CA ARG A 365 13.80 6.89 -13.00
C ARG A 365 12.43 7.07 -13.63
N GLN A 366 11.36 6.64 -12.94
CA GLN A 366 9.97 6.81 -13.40
C GLN A 366 9.62 8.29 -13.60
N ALA A 367 9.92 9.14 -12.62
CA ALA A 367 9.71 10.58 -12.70
C ALA A 367 10.50 11.22 -13.85
N LYS A 368 11.78 10.84 -14.04
CA LYS A 368 12.62 11.34 -15.14
C LYS A 368 12.01 11.00 -16.51
N VAL A 369 11.54 9.77 -16.70
CA VAL A 369 10.88 9.35 -17.96
C VAL A 369 9.60 10.16 -18.18
N ALA A 370 8.74 10.30 -17.17
CA ALA A 370 7.51 11.09 -17.28
C ALA A 370 7.79 12.56 -17.65
N VAL A 371 8.75 13.21 -16.99
CA VAL A 371 9.17 14.59 -17.30
C VAL A 371 9.69 14.71 -18.73
N LEU A 372 10.54 13.79 -19.19
CA LEU A 372 11.09 13.84 -20.55
C LEU A 372 10.00 13.66 -21.64
N THR A 373 9.04 12.76 -21.40
CA THR A 373 7.88 12.55 -22.30
C THR A 373 6.96 13.77 -22.33
N LEU A 374 6.69 14.41 -21.19
CA LEU A 374 5.93 15.67 -21.15
C LEU A 374 6.67 16.80 -21.86
N GLN A 375 7.99 16.92 -21.67
CA GLN A 375 8.81 17.93 -22.35
C GLN A 375 8.87 17.73 -23.87
N SER A 376 9.01 16.48 -24.36
CA SER A 376 9.00 16.20 -25.79
C SER A 376 7.62 16.48 -26.42
N GLY A 377 6.55 16.09 -25.74
CA GLY A 377 5.17 16.43 -26.11
C GLY A 377 4.93 17.93 -26.20
N ALA A 378 5.32 18.69 -25.18
CA ALA A 378 5.19 20.15 -25.14
C ALA A 378 6.00 20.87 -26.24
N ARG A 379 7.26 20.46 -26.46
CA ARG A 379 8.10 20.96 -27.57
C ARG A 379 7.44 20.69 -28.92
N GLY A 380 6.90 19.48 -29.12
CA GLY A 380 6.14 19.10 -30.32
C GLY A 380 4.87 19.93 -30.53
N MET A 381 4.11 20.22 -29.47
CA MET A 381 2.93 21.09 -29.54
C MET A 381 3.29 22.52 -29.94
N LEU A 382 4.35 23.09 -29.34
CA LEU A 382 4.81 24.45 -29.66
C LEU A 382 5.28 24.56 -31.12
N ALA A 383 6.02 23.56 -31.61
CA ALA A 383 6.42 23.49 -33.02
C ALA A 383 5.21 23.40 -33.96
N ARG A 384 4.21 22.57 -33.64
CA ARG A 384 2.96 22.47 -34.42
C ARG A 384 2.14 23.76 -34.39
N LYS A 385 2.10 24.49 -33.28
CA LYS A 385 1.43 25.80 -33.18
C LYS A 385 2.09 26.82 -34.13
N ARG A 386 3.41 27.01 -34.03
CA ARG A 386 4.19 27.89 -34.94
C ARG A 386 4.01 27.51 -36.42
N ALA A 387 3.99 26.21 -36.73
CA ALA A 387 3.76 25.74 -38.09
C ALA A 387 2.34 26.02 -38.62
N ARG A 388 1.32 26.05 -37.75
CA ARG A 388 -0.05 26.47 -38.12
C ARG A 388 -0.12 27.98 -38.36
N GLU A 389 0.45 28.78 -37.47
CA GLU A 389 0.53 30.24 -37.60
C GLU A 389 1.19 30.63 -38.93
N MET A 390 2.40 30.12 -39.22
CA MET A 390 3.08 30.37 -40.51
C MET A 390 2.29 29.88 -41.74
N ARG A 391 1.45 28.84 -41.61
CA ARG A 391 0.57 28.38 -42.71
C ARG A 391 -0.62 29.31 -42.90
N GLN A 392 -1.21 29.82 -41.82
CA GLN A 392 -2.28 30.81 -41.84
C GLN A 392 -1.79 32.13 -42.47
N ASP A 393 -0.61 32.62 -42.07
CA ASP A 393 0.00 33.82 -42.65
C ASP A 393 0.25 33.66 -44.16
N ARG A 394 0.81 32.52 -44.58
CA ARG A 394 1.03 32.20 -46.01
C ARG A 394 -0.29 32.11 -46.78
N ALA A 395 -1.33 31.51 -46.20
CA ALA A 395 -2.65 31.42 -46.83
C ALA A 395 -3.28 32.82 -46.98
N ALA A 396 -3.22 33.65 -45.94
CA ALA A 396 -3.69 35.03 -45.97
C ALA A 396 -2.95 35.85 -47.05
N LEU A 397 -1.62 35.76 -47.12
CA LEU A 397 -0.82 36.40 -48.17
C LEU A 397 -1.17 35.89 -49.58
N ALA A 398 -1.40 34.58 -49.75
CA ALA A 398 -1.80 34.01 -51.03
C ALA A 398 -3.18 34.53 -51.49
N ILE A 399 -4.16 34.58 -50.59
CA ILE A 399 -5.50 35.13 -50.86
C ILE A 399 -5.41 36.63 -51.19
N GLN A 400 -4.70 37.42 -50.37
CA GLN A 400 -4.52 38.86 -50.58
C GLN A 400 -3.82 39.17 -51.92
N THR A 401 -2.77 38.43 -52.28
CA THR A 401 -2.04 38.64 -53.55
C THR A 401 -2.86 38.19 -54.76
N ALA A 402 -3.62 37.09 -54.67
CA ALA A 402 -4.54 36.65 -55.71
C ALA A 402 -5.66 37.67 -55.94
N TRP A 403 -6.28 38.19 -54.87
CA TRP A 403 -7.33 39.21 -54.95
C TRP A 403 -6.82 40.54 -55.52
N ARG A 404 -5.67 41.05 -55.02
CA ARG A 404 -5.03 42.27 -55.56
C ARG A 404 -4.71 42.13 -57.05
N ARG A 405 -4.21 40.96 -57.48
CA ARG A 405 -3.98 40.64 -58.90
C ARG A 405 -5.28 40.60 -59.70
N HIS A 406 -6.36 40.02 -59.18
CA HIS A 406 -7.64 39.97 -59.86
C HIS A 406 -8.18 41.37 -60.14
N LYS A 407 -8.28 42.20 -59.08
CA LYS A 407 -8.78 43.57 -59.16
C LYS A 407 -8.04 44.41 -60.21
N LEU A 408 -6.70 44.46 -60.14
CA LEU A 408 -5.89 45.20 -61.11
C LEU A 408 -6.02 44.67 -62.55
N ARG A 409 -6.17 43.35 -62.73
CA ARG A 409 -6.36 42.74 -64.05
C ARG A 409 -7.74 43.05 -64.64
N GLU A 410 -8.75 43.15 -63.81
CA GLU A 410 -10.12 43.52 -64.18
C GLU A 410 -10.19 45.00 -64.61
N GLU A 411 -9.64 45.91 -63.80
CA GLU A 411 -9.47 47.32 -64.12
C GLU A 411 -8.71 47.52 -65.44
N TYR A 412 -7.57 46.83 -65.63
CA TYR A 412 -6.79 46.88 -66.86
C TYR A 412 -7.56 46.35 -68.08
N LYS A 413 -8.30 45.23 -67.95
CA LYS A 413 -9.09 44.66 -69.05
C LYS A 413 -10.17 45.63 -69.54
N THR A 414 -10.83 46.34 -68.62
CA THR A 414 -11.85 47.34 -68.96
C THR A 414 -11.24 48.48 -69.78
N VAL A 415 -10.12 49.05 -69.33
CA VAL A 415 -9.40 50.09 -70.08
C VAL A 415 -8.90 49.58 -71.43
N TYR A 416 -8.32 48.38 -71.48
CA TYR A 416 -7.84 47.76 -72.73
C TYR A 416 -8.98 47.53 -73.74
N GLY A 417 -10.14 47.05 -73.28
CA GLY A 417 -11.33 46.88 -74.12
C GLY A 417 -11.81 48.19 -74.74
N LEU A 418 -11.85 49.27 -73.96
CA LEU A 418 -12.17 50.62 -74.45
C LEU A 418 -11.15 51.10 -75.49
N VAL A 419 -9.85 50.96 -75.22
CA VAL A 419 -8.79 51.37 -76.17
C VAL A 419 -8.88 50.59 -77.48
N VAL A 420 -9.07 49.26 -77.44
CA VAL A 420 -9.24 48.44 -78.64
C VAL A 420 -10.50 48.84 -79.41
N GLY A 421 -11.61 49.15 -78.73
CA GLY A 421 -12.83 49.67 -79.35
C GLY A 421 -12.59 50.99 -80.11
N VAL A 422 -11.93 51.97 -79.48
CA VAL A 422 -11.57 53.25 -80.11
C VAL A 422 -10.64 53.04 -81.30
N GLN A 423 -9.62 52.19 -81.18
CA GLN A 423 -8.73 51.88 -82.29
C GLN A 423 -9.44 51.18 -83.45
N ALA A 424 -10.38 50.27 -83.18
CA ALA A 424 -11.17 49.60 -84.20
C ALA A 424 -12.07 50.60 -84.96
N LEU A 425 -12.71 51.53 -84.24
CA LEU A 425 -13.48 52.63 -84.82
C LEU A 425 -12.62 53.48 -85.76
N TRP A 426 -11.44 53.91 -85.28
CA TRP A 426 -10.51 54.74 -86.06
C TRP A 426 -9.98 54.03 -87.32
N ARG A 427 -9.57 52.76 -87.20
CA ARG A 427 -9.16 51.94 -88.35
C ARG A 427 -10.30 51.81 -89.36
N GLY A 428 -11.53 51.63 -88.88
CA GLY A 428 -12.74 51.55 -89.72
C GLY A 428 -13.08 52.85 -90.45
N ILE A 429 -12.87 54.01 -89.82
CA ILE A 429 -12.99 55.33 -90.49
C ILE A 429 -11.93 55.47 -91.58
N ARG A 430 -10.66 55.23 -91.25
CA ARG A 430 -9.54 55.39 -92.19
C ARG A 430 -9.66 54.49 -93.43
N ALA A 431 -10.20 53.28 -93.27
CA ALA A 431 -10.47 52.36 -94.38
C ALA A 431 -11.60 52.88 -95.30
N ARG A 432 -12.65 53.50 -94.74
CA ARG A 432 -13.73 54.13 -95.52
C ARG A 432 -13.25 55.34 -96.30
N ASP A 433 -12.40 56.18 -95.71
CA ASP A 433 -11.81 57.34 -96.40
C ASP A 433 -10.91 56.91 -97.57
N ALA A 434 -10.09 55.87 -97.39
CA ALA A 434 -9.28 55.30 -98.46
C ALA A 434 -10.13 54.74 -99.60
N TYR A 435 -11.22 54.05 -99.29
CA TYR A 435 -12.18 53.55 -100.29
C TYR A 435 -12.88 54.68 -101.05
N ALA A 436 -13.23 55.79 -100.37
CA ALA A 436 -13.83 56.96 -101.00
C ALA A 436 -12.88 57.61 -102.04
N ARG A 437 -11.58 57.70 -101.76
CA ARG A 437 -10.56 58.18 -102.71
C ARG A 437 -10.45 57.27 -103.94
N LEU A 438 -10.31 55.96 -103.73
CA LEU A 438 -10.29 54.96 -104.80
C LEU A 438 -11.54 55.02 -105.69
N ARG A 439 -12.72 55.29 -105.10
CA ARG A 439 -13.97 55.47 -105.86
C ARG A 439 -13.93 56.71 -106.75
N ALA A 440 -13.37 57.83 -106.27
CA ALA A 440 -13.20 59.05 -107.06
C ALA A 440 -12.19 58.87 -108.21
N GLU A 441 -11.05 58.24 -107.95
CA GLU A 441 -10.04 57.90 -108.98
C GLU A 441 -10.61 57.00 -110.08
N ARG A 442 -11.42 56.01 -109.70
CA ARG A 442 -12.09 55.09 -110.64
C ARG A 442 -13.14 55.80 -111.49
N ALA A 443 -13.87 56.77 -110.92
CA ALA A 443 -14.79 57.61 -111.69
C ALA A 443 -14.03 58.49 -112.71
N ALA A 444 -12.88 59.05 -112.33
CA ALA A 444 -12.04 59.83 -113.24
C ALA A 444 -11.48 58.98 -114.41
N THR A 445 -11.07 57.74 -114.16
CA THR A 445 -10.61 56.83 -115.24
C THR A 445 -11.73 56.44 -116.22
N VAL A 446 -12.97 56.27 -115.73
CA VAL A 446 -14.14 56.03 -116.60
C VAL A 446 -14.43 57.24 -117.49
N LEU A 447 -14.37 58.46 -116.95
CA LEU A 447 -14.49 59.70 -117.73
C LEU A 447 -13.39 59.82 -118.80
N GLN A 448 -12.12 59.63 -118.41
CA GLN A 448 -10.97 59.74 -119.31
C GLN A 448 -11.00 58.70 -120.44
N SER A 449 -11.41 57.46 -120.16
CA SER A 449 -11.48 56.39 -121.17
C SER A 449 -12.61 56.62 -122.19
N ASN A 450 -13.77 57.14 -121.75
CA ASN A 450 -14.84 57.54 -122.66
C ASN A 450 -14.43 58.73 -123.55
N TRP A 451 -13.73 59.74 -123.01
CA TRP A 451 -13.19 60.85 -123.79
C TRP A 451 -12.21 60.36 -124.87
N ARG A 452 -11.25 59.50 -124.52
CA ARG A 452 -10.28 58.92 -125.46
C ARG A 452 -10.97 58.13 -126.59
N ARG A 453 -12.04 57.39 -126.29
CA ARG A 453 -12.84 56.68 -127.30
C ARG A 453 -13.50 57.65 -128.30
N TRP A 454 -14.02 58.77 -127.82
CA TRP A 454 -14.66 59.79 -128.68
C TRP A 454 -13.67 60.45 -129.64
N VAL A 455 -12.48 60.84 -129.17
CA VAL A 455 -11.41 61.40 -130.01
C VAL A 455 -10.99 60.43 -131.12
N ALA A 456 -10.76 59.15 -130.80
CA ALA A 456 -10.37 58.14 -131.78
C ALA A 456 -11.41 57.92 -132.89
N ALA A 457 -12.71 58.01 -132.56
CA ALA A 457 -13.79 57.92 -133.56
C ALA A 457 -13.79 59.14 -134.50
N GLN A 458 -13.50 60.34 -133.99
CA GLN A 458 -13.46 61.56 -134.78
C GLN A 458 -12.29 61.59 -135.77
N ASP A 459 -11.11 61.12 -135.36
CA ASP A 459 -9.94 61.02 -136.25
C ASP A 459 -10.12 59.95 -137.34
N PHE A 460 -10.78 58.83 -137.03
CA PHE A 460 -11.13 57.82 -138.04
C PHE A 460 -12.07 58.40 -139.11
N ALA A 461 -13.08 59.17 -138.72
CA ALA A 461 -14.00 59.82 -139.64
C ALA A 461 -13.28 60.80 -140.60
N ARG A 462 -12.34 61.62 -140.08
CA ARG A 462 -11.49 62.51 -140.91
C ARG A 462 -10.64 61.74 -141.91
N ARG A 463 -9.93 60.69 -141.45
CA ARG A 463 -9.07 59.87 -142.33
C ARG A 463 -9.86 59.17 -143.43
N ARG A 464 -11.09 58.71 -143.14
CA ARG A 464 -11.97 58.11 -144.16
C ARG A 464 -12.35 59.12 -145.24
N ALA A 465 -12.74 60.34 -144.85
CA ALA A 465 -13.10 61.40 -145.80
C ALA A 465 -11.92 61.77 -146.73
N ALA A 466 -10.72 61.94 -146.17
CA ALA A 466 -9.51 62.26 -146.93
C ALA A 466 -9.10 61.16 -147.93
N ALA A 467 -9.27 59.88 -147.55
CA ALA A 467 -9.00 58.75 -148.46
C ALA A 467 -9.96 58.74 -149.67
N THR A 468 -11.23 59.10 -149.47
CA THR A 468 -12.22 59.16 -150.57
C THR A 468 -11.92 60.30 -151.56
N THR A 469 -11.45 61.46 -151.10
CA THR A 469 -11.02 62.55 -152.00
C THR A 469 -9.80 62.16 -152.83
N LEU A 470 -8.80 61.53 -152.21
CA LEU A 470 -7.59 61.04 -152.90
C LEU A 470 -7.93 59.98 -153.98
N GLN A 471 -8.83 59.04 -153.66
CA GLN A 471 -9.28 58.02 -154.62
C GLN A 471 -10.04 58.61 -155.82
N ASN A 472 -10.75 59.72 -155.65
CA ASN A 472 -11.44 60.40 -156.74
C ASN A 472 -10.48 61.23 -157.62
N ALA A 473 -9.48 61.89 -157.02
CA ALA A 473 -8.47 62.64 -157.76
C ALA A 473 -7.61 61.73 -158.68
N TRP A 474 -7.16 60.58 -158.16
CA TRP A 474 -6.37 59.62 -158.94
C TRP A 474 -7.14 59.05 -160.16
N ARG A 475 -8.45 58.85 -160.02
CA ARG A 475 -9.33 58.40 -161.12
C ARG A 475 -9.54 59.43 -162.22
N TYR A 476 -9.41 60.72 -161.91
CA TYR A 476 -9.42 61.79 -162.92
C TYR A 476 -8.11 61.83 -163.71
N GLN A 477 -6.96 61.73 -163.02
CA GLN A 477 -5.64 61.76 -163.65
C GLN A 477 -5.44 60.61 -164.65
N GLN A 478 -5.95 59.41 -164.32
CA GLN A 478 -5.91 58.23 -165.19
C GLN A 478 -6.82 58.33 -166.45
N LEU A 479 -7.63 59.39 -166.55
CA LEU A 479 -8.49 59.72 -167.69
C LEU A 479 -7.84 60.75 -168.62
N ASP A 480 -7.11 61.73 -168.07
CA ASP A 480 -6.27 62.67 -168.85
C ASP A 480 -5.15 61.94 -169.61
N ASP A 481 -4.41 61.05 -168.94
CA ASP A 481 -3.35 60.23 -169.57
C ASP A 481 -3.84 59.42 -170.79
N ARG A 482 -5.15 59.16 -170.88
CA ARG A 482 -5.79 58.46 -172.00
C ARG A 482 -6.25 59.37 -173.14
N LEU A 483 -6.44 60.66 -172.89
CA LEU A 483 -6.73 61.66 -173.93
C LEU A 483 -5.44 62.04 -174.68
N ASP A 484 -4.37 62.27 -173.94
CA ASP A 484 -3.01 62.55 -174.45
C ASP A 484 -2.49 61.45 -175.41
N ALA A 485 -2.88 60.20 -175.15
CA ALA A 485 -2.54 59.04 -175.98
C ALA A 485 -3.30 58.99 -177.33
N ILE A 486 -4.46 59.66 -177.42
CA ILE A 486 -5.30 59.70 -178.64
C ILE A 486 -4.89 60.87 -179.54
N GLU A 487 -4.51 62.02 -178.97
CA GLU A 487 -4.12 63.20 -179.76
C GLU A 487 -2.84 62.96 -180.57
N ARG A 488 -1.85 62.27 -180.01
CA ARG A 488 -0.60 61.90 -180.70
C ARG A 488 -0.83 60.89 -181.84
N ALA A 489 -1.90 60.09 -181.79
CA ALA A 489 -2.24 59.13 -182.83
C ALA A 489 -2.91 59.77 -184.07
N LEU A 490 -3.44 60.99 -183.95
CA LEU A 490 -4.17 61.67 -185.05
C LEU A 490 -3.25 62.39 -186.06
N ILE A 491 -2.04 62.78 -185.66
CA ILE A 491 -1.12 63.54 -186.52
C ILE A 491 -0.40 62.64 -187.56
N ASP A 492 -0.05 61.40 -187.21
CA ASP A 492 0.71 60.52 -188.10
C ASP A 492 -0.15 59.85 -189.19
N ILE A 493 -1.45 59.71 -188.96
CA ILE A 493 -2.39 59.04 -189.88
C ILE A 493 -2.69 59.89 -191.14
N PHE A 494 -2.37 61.20 -191.15
CA PHE A 494 -2.58 62.06 -192.32
C PHE A 494 -1.49 61.96 -193.41
N LYS A 495 -0.43 61.15 -193.24
CA LYS A 495 0.71 61.08 -194.20
C LYS A 495 0.87 59.79 -195.02
N ARG A 496 0.21 58.69 -194.65
CA ARG A 496 -0.06 57.49 -195.48
C ARG A 496 -1.20 56.74 -194.76
N GLY A 497 -2.29 56.30 -195.37
CA GLY A 497 -2.48 55.95 -196.78
C GLY A 497 -2.71 54.44 -196.91
N GLY A 498 -3.97 54.01 -196.84
CA GLY A 498 -4.41 52.74 -197.43
C GLY A 498 -4.87 51.60 -196.50
N ARG A 499 -6.20 51.44 -196.44
CA ARG A 499 -6.98 50.16 -196.40
C ARG A 499 -6.79 49.20 -195.20
N GLY A 500 -7.91 48.79 -194.58
CA GLY A 500 -8.00 47.44 -194.00
C GLY A 500 -8.92 47.16 -192.81
N ALA A 501 -10.23 47.10 -193.06
CA ALA A 501 -11.16 46.11 -192.47
C ALA A 501 -11.19 45.79 -190.95
N ALA A 502 -12.28 46.24 -190.31
CA ALA A 502 -13.37 45.38 -189.79
C ALA A 502 -13.34 44.73 -188.37
N ARG A 503 -14.49 44.95 -187.68
CA ARG A 503 -15.32 43.98 -186.92
C ARG A 503 -14.74 43.34 -185.64
N ARG A 504 -15.32 43.66 -184.46
CA ARG A 504 -16.40 42.94 -183.70
C ARG A 504 -15.81 42.43 -182.37
N GLY A 505 -16.52 42.30 -181.23
CA GLY A 505 -17.91 42.61 -180.86
C GLY A 505 -18.43 41.64 -179.77
N ALA A 506 -19.39 42.07 -178.92
CA ALA A 506 -20.12 41.29 -177.88
C ALA A 506 -19.28 40.67 -176.72
N GLY A 507 -19.81 40.25 -175.56
CA GLY A 507 -21.17 40.32 -174.96
C GLY A 507 -21.36 39.29 -173.82
N GLY A 508 -22.34 39.48 -172.89
CA GLY A 508 -22.76 38.51 -171.84
C GLY A 508 -21.94 38.48 -170.53
N THR A 509 -22.38 37.94 -169.36
CA THR A 509 -23.67 37.32 -168.91
C THR A 509 -23.73 37.09 -167.36
N LEU A 510 -24.89 37.35 -166.74
CA LEU A 510 -25.73 36.56 -165.77
C LEU A 510 -25.23 35.78 -164.51
N GLY A 511 -26.08 35.81 -163.43
CA GLY A 511 -26.27 34.80 -162.33
C GLY A 511 -25.58 35.09 -160.96
N ALA A 512 -26.06 34.71 -159.76
CA ALA A 512 -27.34 34.17 -159.20
C ALA A 512 -27.36 34.29 -157.62
N PRO A 513 -28.47 34.01 -156.86
CA PRO A 513 -28.64 34.37 -155.42
C PRO A 513 -28.84 33.20 -154.39
N GLY A 514 -28.96 33.45 -153.06
CA GLY A 514 -29.43 32.45 -152.07
C GLY A 514 -29.29 32.74 -150.54
N ALA A 515 -30.08 32.02 -149.70
CA ALA A 515 -30.12 31.94 -148.19
C ALA A 515 -31.14 30.81 -147.74
N PRO A 516 -31.51 30.51 -146.45
CA PRO A 516 -31.02 30.88 -145.08
C PRO A 516 -30.94 29.67 -144.06
N GLY A 517 -30.77 29.94 -142.73
CA GLY A 517 -31.03 28.99 -141.58
C GLY A 517 -29.78 28.29 -140.95
N ALA A 518 -29.79 27.60 -139.78
CA ALA A 518 -30.69 27.52 -138.60
C ALA A 518 -30.05 26.68 -137.42
N GLY A 519 -30.48 26.88 -136.14
CA GLY A 519 -30.34 25.95 -134.96
C GLY A 519 -28.96 25.77 -134.27
N ALA A 520 -28.78 25.09 -133.10
CA ALA A 520 -29.65 24.75 -131.94
C ALA A 520 -28.85 24.09 -130.76
N GLY A 521 -29.25 24.27 -129.49
CA GLY A 521 -28.87 23.45 -128.29
C GLY A 521 -27.52 23.75 -127.57
N ALA A 522 -27.26 23.36 -126.31
CA ALA A 522 -28.10 22.83 -125.22
C ALA A 522 -27.38 22.80 -123.84
N ARG A 523 -28.14 22.89 -122.71
CA ARG A 523 -27.93 22.31 -121.33
C ARG A 523 -26.66 22.70 -120.50
N ALA A 524 -26.65 22.74 -119.15
CA ALA A 524 -27.69 22.58 -118.11
C ALA A 524 -27.26 23.18 -116.73
N ALA A 525 -28.26 23.43 -115.84
CA ALA A 525 -28.25 23.44 -114.34
C ALA A 525 -27.14 24.22 -113.56
N ALA A 526 -27.36 25.19 -112.64
CA ALA A 526 -28.45 25.51 -111.66
C ALA A 526 -28.69 24.43 -110.57
N GLY A 527 -28.86 24.72 -109.27
CA GLY A 527 -28.72 25.99 -108.52
C GLY A 527 -29.45 25.97 -107.15
N ALA A 528 -28.99 26.83 -106.23
CA ALA A 528 -29.72 27.44 -105.08
C ALA A 528 -30.24 26.63 -103.86
N ALA A 529 -30.18 27.32 -102.70
CA ALA A 529 -30.95 27.16 -101.44
C ALA A 529 -30.81 25.85 -100.62
N GLY A 530 -30.93 25.82 -99.29
CA GLY A 530 -31.26 26.88 -98.32
C GLY A 530 -32.64 26.68 -97.67
N GLY A 531 -32.71 26.11 -96.46
CA GLY A 531 -33.99 25.88 -95.75
C GLY A 531 -33.83 25.11 -94.44
N SER A 532 -34.70 25.41 -93.46
CA SER A 532 -34.61 25.02 -92.04
C SER A 532 -35.60 23.95 -91.58
N GLY A 533 -35.25 23.25 -90.49
CA GLY A 533 -36.16 22.47 -89.63
C GLY A 533 -36.20 20.96 -89.89
N ALA A 534 -36.67 20.08 -89.00
CA ALA A 534 -36.94 20.15 -87.54
C ALA A 534 -37.35 18.73 -87.04
N ALA A 535 -37.45 18.53 -85.71
CA ALA A 535 -38.02 17.34 -85.03
C ALA A 535 -37.14 16.04 -85.03
N ARG A 536 -37.26 15.10 -84.07
CA ARG A 536 -38.20 14.98 -82.92
C ARG A 536 -37.61 14.17 -81.73
N ALA A 537 -38.25 14.35 -80.56
CA ALA A 537 -38.14 13.70 -79.24
C ALA A 537 -37.99 12.15 -79.17
N GLY A 538 -37.69 11.52 -78.02
CA GLY A 538 -37.38 12.02 -76.65
C GLY A 538 -37.82 11.04 -75.52
N ARG A 539 -37.74 11.48 -74.23
CA ARG A 539 -38.24 10.85 -72.96
C ARG A 539 -37.54 9.56 -72.48
N ASP A 540 -37.41 9.21 -71.18
CA ASP A 540 -37.66 9.80 -69.83
C ASP A 540 -36.61 9.17 -68.86
N GLY A 541 -36.33 9.58 -67.60
CA GLY A 541 -36.82 10.65 -66.71
C GLY A 541 -36.12 10.61 -65.32
N SER A 542 -36.31 11.68 -64.51
CA SER A 542 -36.17 11.84 -63.02
C SER A 542 -35.28 10.91 -62.14
N GLY A 543 -34.54 11.40 -61.12
CA GLY A 543 -34.37 12.78 -60.60
C GLY A 543 -33.71 12.87 -59.19
N SER A 544 -33.57 14.11 -58.67
CA SER A 544 -33.35 14.51 -57.25
C SER A 544 -32.04 14.08 -56.52
N ARG A 545 -31.10 14.97 -56.13
CA ARG A 545 -31.06 15.95 -55.00
C ARG A 545 -31.09 15.34 -53.57
N SER A 546 -30.41 15.85 -52.52
CA SER A 546 -29.19 16.69 -52.31
C SER A 546 -29.07 17.08 -50.82
N GLY A 547 -27.86 17.15 -50.24
CA GLY A 547 -27.55 17.75 -48.90
C GLY A 547 -27.93 16.88 -47.70
N GLU A 548 -27.27 16.85 -46.53
CA GLU A 548 -26.50 17.79 -45.65
C GLU A 548 -27.26 18.21 -44.37
N GLU A 549 -26.52 18.18 -43.25
CA GLU A 549 -26.71 18.82 -41.93
C GLU A 549 -27.75 18.37 -40.87
N SER A 550 -27.18 18.14 -39.67
CA SER A 550 -27.61 18.29 -38.26
C SER A 550 -29.01 18.79 -37.85
N GLY A 551 -29.50 18.29 -36.70
CA GLY A 551 -30.46 19.01 -35.84
C GLY A 551 -31.05 18.18 -34.67
N GLU A 552 -31.19 18.83 -33.51
CA GLU A 552 -31.91 18.45 -32.28
C GLU A 552 -33.45 18.29 -32.54
N SER A 553 -34.37 17.83 -31.67
CA SER A 553 -34.49 17.64 -30.20
C SER A 553 -35.71 16.74 -29.86
N GLU A 554 -35.81 16.22 -28.62
CA GLU A 554 -37.01 15.96 -27.77
C GLU A 554 -38.29 15.24 -28.35
N GLY A 555 -39.02 14.40 -27.62
CA GLY A 555 -38.94 13.91 -26.23
C GLY A 555 -40.11 12.97 -25.88
N GLU A 556 -40.12 12.44 -24.64
CA GLU A 556 -41.25 11.79 -23.91
C GLU A 556 -41.90 10.52 -24.55
N ASP A 557 -42.39 9.50 -23.83
CA ASP A 557 -42.68 9.35 -22.39
C ASP A 557 -42.72 7.85 -21.97
N ALA A 558 -42.35 7.53 -20.72
CA ALA A 558 -42.81 6.35 -19.93
C ALA A 558 -42.03 6.19 -18.60
N ALA A 559 -42.67 6.50 -17.47
CA ALA A 559 -42.07 6.50 -16.13
C ALA A 559 -42.20 5.16 -15.37
N GLY A 560 -41.39 4.96 -14.31
CA GLY A 560 -41.46 3.73 -13.50
C GLY A 560 -40.50 3.59 -12.29
N VAL A 561 -40.50 4.55 -11.36
CA VAL A 561 -40.35 4.38 -9.88
C VAL A 561 -39.29 3.36 -9.39
N LEU A 562 -38.20 3.76 -8.72
CA LEU A 562 -38.17 4.14 -7.29
C LEU A 562 -37.01 5.10 -6.97
N SER A 563 -37.27 6.09 -6.13
CA SER A 563 -36.27 6.97 -5.51
C SER A 563 -36.28 6.81 -4.00
N GLU A 564 -35.12 6.60 -3.37
CA GLU A 564 -34.95 6.89 -1.94
C GLU A 564 -33.48 7.14 -1.57
N GLY A 565 -33.21 8.18 -0.78
CA GLY A 565 -32.18 8.12 0.25
C GLY A 565 -30.70 8.44 -0.06
N VAL A 566 -30.36 9.46 -0.86
CA VAL A 566 -29.04 10.14 -0.72
C VAL A 566 -29.20 11.66 -0.58
N GLY A 567 -29.70 12.08 0.59
CA GLY A 567 -29.66 13.48 1.00
C GLY A 567 -28.21 13.91 1.26
N GLY A 568 -27.74 14.92 0.54
CA GLY A 568 -26.36 15.37 0.65
C GLY A 568 -26.06 16.06 1.98
N ALA A 569 -25.11 15.52 2.75
CA ALA A 569 -24.41 16.26 3.79
C ALA A 569 -23.48 17.30 3.13
N ILE A 570 -24.02 18.48 2.80
CA ILE A 570 -23.23 19.62 2.36
C ILE A 570 -22.34 20.06 3.53
N PHE A 571 -21.03 20.02 3.31
CA PHE A 571 -20.00 20.22 4.32
C PHE A 571 -19.97 21.68 4.83
N ASP A 572 -20.52 21.93 6.02
CA ASP A 572 -20.56 23.27 6.63
C ASP A 572 -19.24 23.57 7.36
N ILE A 573 -18.19 23.84 6.55
CA ILE A 573 -16.82 24.17 7.00
C ILE A 573 -16.82 25.34 8.01
N SER A 574 -17.81 26.23 7.90
CA SER A 574 -18.05 27.38 8.77
C SER A 574 -18.15 27.00 10.26
N LYS A 575 -18.88 25.93 10.60
CA LYS A 575 -19.06 25.49 12.00
C LYS A 575 -17.75 24.99 12.62
N LEU A 576 -16.95 24.28 11.83
CA LEU A 576 -15.65 23.76 12.25
C LEU A 576 -14.62 24.89 12.38
N GLN A 577 -14.72 25.93 11.54
CA GLN A 577 -13.93 27.16 11.70
C GLN A 577 -14.30 27.93 12.97
N SER A 578 -15.59 28.10 13.29
CA SER A 578 -16.01 28.79 14.52
C SER A 578 -15.52 28.07 15.79
N SER A 579 -15.69 26.74 15.86
CA SER A 579 -15.25 25.93 17.01
C SER A 579 -13.72 25.96 17.21
N VAL A 580 -12.93 25.97 16.13
CA VAL A 580 -11.46 26.11 16.20
C VAL A 580 -11.03 27.52 16.63
N VAL A 581 -11.81 28.55 16.30
CA VAL A 581 -11.54 29.93 16.74
C VAL A 581 -11.91 30.15 18.21
N GLU A 582 -13.00 29.56 18.71
CA GLU A 582 -13.34 29.57 20.14
C GLU A 582 -12.32 28.80 20.98
N THR A 583 -11.91 27.61 20.54
CA THR A 583 -10.92 26.80 21.27
C THR A 583 -9.51 27.41 21.30
N LEU A 584 -9.11 28.20 20.29
CA LEU A 584 -7.85 28.96 20.35
C LEU A 584 -7.89 30.15 21.33
N ASN A 585 -9.08 30.56 21.79
CA ASN A 585 -9.26 31.62 22.79
C ASN A 585 -9.48 31.07 24.22
N SER A 586 -9.78 29.77 24.38
CA SER A 586 -9.79 29.09 25.66
C SER A 586 -8.42 28.50 25.99
N GLY A 587 -8.08 28.39 27.28
CA GLY A 587 -6.71 28.06 27.72
C GLY A 587 -6.16 26.74 27.14
N HIS A 588 -4.85 26.72 26.87
CA HIS A 588 -4.13 25.70 26.09
C HIS A 588 -4.53 24.24 26.33
N LEU A 589 -4.87 23.83 27.55
CA LEU A 589 -5.14 22.43 27.87
C LEU A 589 -6.52 21.93 27.37
N GLU A 590 -7.57 22.75 27.46
CA GLU A 590 -8.89 22.33 26.94
C GLU A 590 -8.93 22.43 25.42
N ALA A 591 -8.31 23.47 24.84
CA ALA A 591 -8.12 23.58 23.40
C ALA A 591 -7.58 22.28 22.78
N ILE A 592 -6.56 21.69 23.40
CA ILE A 592 -5.94 20.41 22.98
C ILE A 592 -6.92 19.23 23.08
N LYS A 593 -7.74 19.14 24.13
CA LYS A 593 -8.73 18.06 24.26
C LYS A 593 -9.82 18.16 23.20
N THR A 594 -10.38 19.35 22.97
CA THR A 594 -11.41 19.56 21.96
C THR A 594 -10.89 19.34 20.54
N LEU A 595 -9.64 19.74 20.25
CA LEU A 595 -8.98 19.48 18.96
C LEU A 595 -8.74 17.98 18.74
N ARG A 596 -8.29 17.25 19.77
CA ARG A 596 -8.16 15.79 19.75
C ARG A 596 -9.51 15.11 19.48
N GLU A 597 -10.56 15.52 20.18
CA GLU A 597 -11.89 14.90 20.08
C GLU A 597 -12.54 15.16 18.72
N THR A 598 -12.40 16.37 18.17
CA THR A 598 -12.90 16.69 16.82
C THR A 598 -12.10 16.00 15.71
N LEU A 599 -10.78 15.87 15.84
CA LEU A 599 -9.96 15.06 14.92
C LEU A 599 -10.35 13.57 14.98
N MET A 600 -10.52 13.03 16.19
CA MET A 600 -10.95 11.64 16.41
C MET A 600 -12.31 11.35 15.77
N ALA A 601 -13.33 12.16 16.04
CA ALA A 601 -14.65 11.98 15.46
C ALA A 601 -14.59 11.98 13.91
N HIS A 602 -13.89 12.97 13.33
CA HIS A 602 -13.80 13.13 11.89
C HIS A 602 -13.04 11.98 11.20
N GLU A 603 -11.85 11.57 11.68
CA GLU A 603 -11.13 10.45 11.06
C GLU A 603 -11.80 9.09 11.31
N TRP A 604 -12.47 8.92 12.45
CA TRP A 604 -13.22 7.70 12.77
C TRP A 604 -14.42 7.47 11.85
N GLU A 605 -15.25 8.51 11.65
CA GLU A 605 -16.43 8.45 10.79
C GLU A 605 -16.07 8.32 9.31
N LEU A 606 -15.09 9.07 8.81
CA LEU A 606 -14.83 9.10 7.37
C LEU A 606 -14.19 7.81 6.83
N HIS A 607 -13.24 7.22 7.56
CA HIS A 607 -12.43 6.09 7.07
C HIS A 607 -12.01 5.08 8.15
N GLY A 608 -11.82 5.51 9.40
CA GLY A 608 -11.24 4.68 10.47
C GLY A 608 -12.03 3.40 10.74
N LYS A 609 -13.34 3.53 11.01
CA LYS A 609 -14.22 2.41 11.36
C LYS A 609 -14.32 1.37 10.24
N ARG A 610 -14.54 1.80 9.00
CA ARG A 610 -14.71 0.90 7.84
C ARG A 610 -13.42 0.14 7.49
N LEU A 611 -12.28 0.82 7.51
CA LEU A 611 -10.98 0.19 7.24
C LEU A 611 -10.63 -0.86 8.32
N ALA A 612 -10.95 -0.57 9.59
CA ALA A 612 -10.76 -1.50 10.69
C ALA A 612 -11.63 -2.75 10.55
N MET A 613 -12.91 -2.58 10.20
CA MET A 613 -13.82 -3.70 9.95
C MET A 613 -13.34 -4.62 8.82
N HIS A 614 -12.88 -4.08 7.68
CA HIS A 614 -12.30 -4.91 6.61
C HIS A 614 -11.01 -5.62 7.03
N ARG A 615 -10.22 -5.06 7.97
CA ARG A 615 -9.06 -5.74 8.55
C ARG A 615 -9.47 -6.89 9.47
N GLY A 616 -10.57 -6.75 10.20
CA GLY A 616 -11.18 -7.83 10.97
C GLY A 616 -11.65 -9.00 10.08
N VAL A 617 -12.29 -8.70 8.95
CA VAL A 617 -12.67 -9.70 7.93
C VAL A 617 -11.44 -10.44 7.38
N ALA A 618 -10.35 -9.71 7.07
CA ALA A 618 -9.10 -10.32 6.61
C ALA A 618 -8.42 -11.19 7.69
N ASN A 619 -8.49 -10.81 8.97
CA ASN A 619 -8.00 -11.63 10.09
C ASN A 619 -8.81 -12.93 10.24
N PHE A 620 -10.14 -12.85 10.07
CA PHE A 620 -11.03 -14.01 10.09
C PHE A 620 -10.75 -14.97 8.92
N GLU A 621 -10.62 -14.44 7.69
CA GLU A 621 -10.22 -15.21 6.51
C GLU A 621 -8.88 -15.94 6.72
N HIS A 622 -7.88 -15.24 7.29
CA HIS A 622 -6.58 -15.83 7.60
C HIS A 622 -6.66 -16.91 8.71
N TYR A 623 -7.46 -16.71 9.75
CA TYR A 623 -7.69 -17.71 10.79
C TYR A 623 -8.30 -18.99 10.21
N CYS A 624 -9.31 -18.86 9.34
CA CYS A 624 -9.95 -20.01 8.72
C CYS A 624 -9.00 -20.78 7.79
N ALA A 625 -8.12 -20.08 7.07
CA ALA A 625 -7.04 -20.72 6.31
C ALA A 625 -6.05 -21.48 7.22
N LEU A 626 -5.65 -20.92 8.38
CA LEU A 626 -4.76 -21.58 9.33
C LEU A 626 -5.38 -22.82 9.99
N GLN A 627 -6.67 -22.78 10.32
CA GLN A 627 -7.40 -23.90 10.94
C GLN A 627 -7.96 -24.91 9.92
N LYS A 628 -7.70 -24.73 8.61
CA LYS A 628 -8.26 -25.54 7.51
C LYS A 628 -9.79 -25.63 7.54
N LEU A 629 -10.45 -24.54 7.90
CA LEU A 629 -11.90 -24.43 7.91
C LEU A 629 -12.38 -24.02 6.50
N GLU A 630 -13.15 -24.89 5.85
CA GLU A 630 -13.76 -24.58 4.55
C GLU A 630 -14.85 -23.52 4.74
N ILE A 631 -14.65 -22.35 4.13
CA ILE A 631 -15.63 -21.27 4.05
C ILE A 631 -15.83 -20.92 2.58
N ASP A 632 -17.09 -20.89 2.14
CA ASP A 632 -17.44 -20.49 0.79
C ASP A 632 -16.97 -19.07 0.47
N TYR A 633 -16.38 -18.91 -0.71
CA TYR A 633 -15.90 -17.61 -1.20
C TYR A 633 -17.02 -16.55 -1.31
N SER A 634 -18.28 -16.98 -1.48
CA SER A 634 -19.46 -16.11 -1.42
C SER A 634 -19.62 -15.43 -0.05
N VAL A 635 -19.45 -16.17 1.04
CA VAL A 635 -19.54 -15.67 2.42
C VAL A 635 -18.46 -14.61 2.69
N VAL A 636 -17.22 -14.91 2.28
CA VAL A 636 -16.10 -13.97 2.42
C VAL A 636 -16.32 -12.70 1.57
N SER A 637 -16.77 -12.86 0.33
CA SER A 637 -17.09 -11.74 -0.58
C SER A 637 -18.20 -10.83 -0.04
N GLU A 638 -19.24 -11.40 0.59
CA GLU A 638 -20.32 -10.63 1.21
C GLU A 638 -19.84 -9.89 2.47
N LEU A 639 -18.99 -10.51 3.30
CA LEU A 639 -18.35 -9.85 4.45
C LEU A 639 -17.41 -8.71 4.05
N TYR A 640 -16.74 -8.80 2.90
CA TYR A 640 -15.98 -7.66 2.34
C TYR A 640 -16.89 -6.57 1.74
N ARG A 641 -18.15 -6.87 1.40
CA ARG A 641 -19.14 -5.89 0.95
C ARG A 641 -19.78 -5.16 2.14
N ASP A 642 -20.23 -5.92 3.14
CA ASP A 642 -20.77 -5.44 4.41
C ASP A 642 -20.23 -6.28 5.59
N PRO A 643 -19.20 -5.79 6.31
CA PRO A 643 -18.64 -6.47 7.47
C PRO A 643 -19.61 -6.63 8.66
N THR A 644 -20.76 -5.96 8.65
CA THR A 644 -21.76 -6.08 9.73
C THR A 644 -22.76 -7.21 9.47
N ASN A 645 -22.86 -7.72 8.24
CA ASN A 645 -23.76 -8.80 7.86
C ASN A 645 -23.21 -10.19 8.23
N LEU A 646 -23.05 -10.43 9.53
CA LEU A 646 -22.58 -11.71 10.08
C LEU A 646 -23.58 -12.86 9.89
N ALA A 647 -24.83 -12.59 9.49
CA ALA A 647 -25.84 -13.62 9.24
C ALA A 647 -25.48 -14.55 8.07
N VAL A 648 -24.59 -14.12 7.18
CA VAL A 648 -24.12 -14.87 6.00
C VAL A 648 -23.25 -16.07 6.42
N ILE A 649 -22.65 -16.05 7.61
CA ILE A 649 -21.88 -17.20 8.16
C ILE A 649 -22.87 -18.19 8.77
N PRO A 650 -23.04 -19.43 8.24
CA PRO A 650 -24.04 -20.37 8.75
C PRO A 650 -23.73 -20.88 10.17
N ASP A 651 -22.46 -21.17 10.45
CA ASP A 651 -21.99 -21.69 11.74
C ASP A 651 -21.95 -20.57 12.82
N ALA A 652 -22.66 -20.78 13.92
CA ALA A 652 -22.72 -19.86 15.05
C ALA A 652 -21.37 -19.63 15.75
N ARG A 653 -20.47 -20.62 15.77
CA ARG A 653 -19.12 -20.49 16.35
C ARG A 653 -18.24 -19.60 15.48
N LEU A 654 -18.22 -19.86 14.18
CA LEU A 654 -17.49 -19.02 13.21
C LEU A 654 -18.05 -17.60 13.18
N ARG A 655 -19.37 -17.44 13.31
CA ARG A 655 -20.04 -16.14 13.42
C ARG A 655 -19.59 -15.35 14.66
N CYS A 656 -19.44 -16.03 15.80
CA CYS A 656 -18.95 -15.43 17.04
C CYS A 656 -17.46 -15.02 16.94
N MET A 657 -16.62 -15.86 16.33
CA MET A 657 -15.21 -15.53 16.04
C MET A 657 -15.06 -14.35 15.08
N ALA A 658 -15.78 -14.35 13.95
CA ALA A 658 -15.76 -13.25 12.98
C ALA A 658 -16.14 -11.93 13.65
N ARG A 659 -17.19 -11.96 14.48
CA ARG A 659 -17.60 -10.82 15.31
C ARG A 659 -16.47 -10.33 16.21
N SER A 660 -15.89 -11.21 17.01
CA SER A 660 -14.80 -10.88 17.95
C SER A 660 -13.58 -10.29 17.23
N MET A 661 -13.18 -10.85 16.08
CA MET A 661 -12.05 -10.34 15.28
C MET A 661 -12.34 -8.99 14.62
N ILE A 662 -13.59 -8.71 14.26
CA ILE A 662 -14.02 -7.41 13.73
C ILE A 662 -14.09 -6.36 14.84
N GLU A 663 -14.67 -6.69 15.99
CA GLU A 663 -14.73 -5.81 17.17
C GLU A 663 -13.31 -5.49 17.68
N GLN A 664 -12.44 -6.48 17.83
CA GLN A 664 -11.04 -6.27 18.23
C GLN A 664 -10.25 -5.41 17.23
N ALA A 665 -10.40 -5.62 15.92
CA ALA A 665 -9.73 -4.81 14.91
C ALA A 665 -10.22 -3.34 14.90
N VAL A 666 -11.49 -3.12 15.25
CA VAL A 666 -12.09 -1.79 15.46
C VAL A 666 -11.49 -1.11 16.69
N ASP A 667 -11.43 -1.80 17.84
CA ASP A 667 -10.85 -1.26 19.07
C ASP A 667 -9.34 -0.95 18.94
N ASP A 668 -8.56 -1.86 18.33
CA ASP A 668 -7.15 -1.64 18.03
C ASP A 668 -6.93 -0.39 17.14
N ARG A 669 -7.80 -0.19 16.12
CA ARG A 669 -7.71 1.00 15.27
C ARG A 669 -8.15 2.25 16.03
N TYR A 670 -9.13 2.17 16.91
CA TYR A 670 -9.57 3.30 17.75
C TYR A 670 -8.44 3.75 18.68
N LEU A 671 -7.76 2.82 19.36
CA LEU A 671 -6.61 3.09 20.23
C LEU A 671 -5.41 3.66 19.45
N SER A 672 -5.09 3.09 18.27
CA SER A 672 -4.07 3.64 17.36
C SER A 672 -4.39 5.08 16.95
N LEU A 673 -5.62 5.33 16.52
CA LEU A 673 -6.09 6.64 16.09
C LEU A 673 -6.06 7.66 17.24
N TYR A 674 -6.42 7.23 18.45
CA TYR A 674 -6.38 8.03 19.66
C TYR A 674 -4.94 8.43 20.02
N ALA A 675 -3.98 7.52 19.90
CA ALA A 675 -2.56 7.82 20.08
C ALA A 675 -2.02 8.76 18.99
N GLU A 676 -2.36 8.52 17.72
CA GLU A 676 -2.02 9.37 16.57
C GLU A 676 -2.55 10.81 16.76
N CYS A 677 -3.84 10.98 17.07
CA CYS A 677 -4.47 12.28 17.31
C CYS A 677 -3.93 12.98 18.56
N THR A 678 -3.62 12.23 19.63
CA THR A 678 -3.02 12.78 20.85
C THR A 678 -1.59 13.26 20.62
N SER A 679 -0.80 12.55 19.79
CA SER A 679 0.52 13.06 19.36
C SER A 679 0.36 14.31 18.51
N ALA A 680 -0.48 14.29 17.48
CA ALA A 680 -0.67 15.42 16.58
C ALA A 680 -1.13 16.70 17.32
N ALA A 681 -2.03 16.57 18.29
CA ALA A 681 -2.48 17.69 19.12
C ALA A 681 -1.36 18.22 20.05
N ARG A 682 -0.51 17.33 20.59
CA ARG A 682 0.66 17.70 21.40
C ARG A 682 1.78 18.35 20.56
N ASP A 683 1.98 17.88 19.34
CA ASP A 683 2.95 18.43 18.39
C ASP A 683 2.51 19.81 17.87
N LEU A 684 1.21 20.03 17.68
CA LEU A 684 0.65 21.36 17.40
C LEU A 684 0.81 22.31 18.58
N ALA A 685 0.69 21.82 19.81
CA ALA A 685 0.83 22.62 21.03
C ALA A 685 2.31 22.95 21.38
N SER A 686 3.25 22.07 21.03
CA SER A 686 4.68 22.29 21.26
C SER A 686 5.35 23.15 20.17
N ALA A 687 4.70 23.30 19.00
CA ALA A 687 5.10 24.21 17.94
C ALA A 687 4.91 25.69 18.34
N ASN A 688 5.84 26.22 19.15
CA ASN A 688 5.90 27.61 19.60
C ASN A 688 5.76 28.60 18.43
N LEU A 689 4.54 29.14 18.27
CA LEU A 689 4.15 30.08 17.22
C LEU A 689 4.62 31.54 17.49
N THR A 690 5.57 31.70 18.40
CA THR A 690 6.06 32.98 18.93
C THR A 690 7.54 33.26 18.65
N SER A 691 8.32 32.31 18.14
CA SER A 691 9.78 32.46 18.00
C SER A 691 10.33 32.16 16.59
N ARG A 692 10.00 33.02 15.61
CA ARG A 692 10.83 33.36 14.40
C ARG A 692 10.04 34.23 13.40
N LEU A 693 9.90 35.52 13.70
CA LEU A 693 9.64 36.57 12.71
C LEU A 693 10.51 37.81 13.03
N PRO A 694 11.03 38.56 12.04
CA PRO A 694 11.85 39.74 12.29
C PRO A 694 11.05 40.93 12.85
N ILE A 695 11.75 41.82 13.56
CA ILE A 695 11.26 43.07 14.15
C ILE A 695 10.65 44.00 13.06
N PRO A 696 9.56 44.74 13.35
CA PRO A 696 8.82 45.52 12.34
C PRO A 696 9.45 46.87 11.97
N VAL A 697 9.07 47.36 10.78
CA VAL A 697 9.21 48.77 10.37
C VAL A 697 7.86 49.47 10.62
N PRO A 698 7.80 50.68 11.18
CA PRO A 698 6.53 51.29 11.60
C PRO A 698 5.74 51.94 10.45
N GLY A 699 4.46 51.61 10.33
CA GLY A 699 3.53 52.32 9.44
C GLY A 699 2.24 51.55 9.13
N ALA A 700 1.11 52.10 9.60
CA ALA A 700 -0.29 51.76 9.26
C ALA A 700 -0.88 50.39 9.71
N GLY A 701 -2.07 50.47 10.32
CA GLY A 701 -3.14 49.48 10.11
C GLY A 701 -3.13 48.19 10.94
N ALA A 702 -3.28 48.28 12.25
CA ALA A 702 -3.55 47.10 13.08
C ALA A 702 -4.99 46.58 12.92
N VAL A 703 -5.22 45.59 12.03
CA VAL A 703 -6.13 44.41 12.18
C VAL A 703 -5.82 43.42 11.04
N SER A 704 -4.96 42.40 11.25
CA SER A 704 -4.90 41.21 10.35
C SER A 704 -4.02 40.04 10.80
N GLY A 705 -3.05 40.25 11.71
CA GLY A 705 -1.96 39.29 11.99
C GLY A 705 -2.40 37.85 12.32
N VAL A 706 -3.39 37.68 13.20
CA VAL A 706 -3.85 36.35 13.65
C VAL A 706 -4.51 35.55 12.50
N ALA A 707 -5.26 36.23 11.62
CA ALA A 707 -5.96 35.61 10.50
C ALA A 707 -5.05 35.16 9.34
N GLY A 708 -3.80 35.64 9.30
CA GLY A 708 -2.75 35.15 8.40
C GLY A 708 -2.07 33.90 8.95
N VAL A 709 -1.76 33.90 10.24
CA VAL A 709 -1.11 32.77 10.95
C VAL A 709 -1.99 31.52 10.94
N VAL A 710 -3.28 31.65 11.27
CA VAL A 710 -4.25 30.54 11.18
C VAL A 710 -4.38 30.04 9.74
N ARG A 711 -4.34 30.92 8.73
CA ARG A 711 -4.37 30.51 7.30
C ARG A 711 -3.13 29.72 6.89
N CYS A 712 -1.94 30.06 7.38
CA CYS A 712 -0.71 29.31 7.10
C CYS A 712 -0.66 27.95 7.82
N ALA A 713 -1.02 27.90 9.10
CA ALA A 713 -1.12 26.65 9.85
C ALA A 713 -2.17 25.70 9.26
N TRP A 714 -3.36 26.23 8.92
CA TRP A 714 -4.42 25.46 8.27
C TRP A 714 -4.06 25.08 6.81
N GLY A 715 -3.27 25.89 6.12
CA GLY A 715 -2.67 25.53 4.83
C GLY A 715 -1.72 24.33 4.91
N ALA A 716 -0.93 24.23 5.97
CA ALA A 716 -0.09 23.08 6.26
C ALA A 716 -0.92 21.84 6.67
N LEU A 717 -1.93 22.01 7.53
CA LEU A 717 -2.81 20.92 7.97
C LEU A 717 -3.64 20.35 6.81
N ARG A 718 -4.28 21.22 6.01
CA ARG A 718 -4.99 20.84 4.78
C ARG A 718 -4.02 20.20 3.79
N GLY A 719 -2.80 20.71 3.68
CA GLY A 719 -1.73 20.12 2.89
C GLY A 719 -1.43 18.67 3.29
N ALA A 720 -1.25 18.39 4.58
CA ALA A 720 -0.94 17.06 5.09
C ALA A 720 -2.11 16.07 4.98
N LEU A 721 -3.31 16.48 5.41
CA LEU A 721 -4.51 15.64 5.42
C LEU A 721 -5.03 15.36 4.00
N VAL A 722 -5.12 16.38 3.14
CA VAL A 722 -5.56 16.19 1.74
C VAL A 722 -4.49 15.48 0.91
N ALA A 723 -3.19 15.65 1.20
CA ALA A 723 -2.15 14.85 0.55
C ALA A 723 -2.33 13.35 0.84
N ARG A 724 -2.50 12.94 2.11
CA ARG A 724 -2.67 11.51 2.43
C ARG A 724 -3.94 10.90 1.83
N ALA A 725 -5.06 11.62 1.81
CA ALA A 725 -6.29 11.13 1.20
C ALA A 725 -6.26 11.10 -0.34
N ARG A 726 -5.61 12.07 -1.01
CA ARG A 726 -5.56 12.13 -2.50
C ARG A 726 -4.37 11.40 -3.13
N LEU A 727 -3.37 10.95 -2.36
CA LEU A 727 -2.17 10.29 -2.91
C LEU A 727 -2.42 8.96 -3.62
N ARG A 728 -3.60 8.34 -3.47
CA ARG A 728 -3.94 7.07 -4.15
C ARG A 728 -4.72 7.21 -5.47
N LEU A 729 -5.12 8.42 -5.90
CA LEU A 729 -5.93 8.58 -7.13
C LEU A 729 -5.50 9.71 -8.09
N TYR A 730 -4.58 10.60 -7.73
CA TYR A 730 -4.10 11.67 -8.64
C TYR A 730 -2.58 11.80 -8.78
N ALA A 731 -1.83 10.75 -8.40
CA ALA A 731 -0.36 10.72 -8.38
C ALA A 731 0.31 10.44 -9.75
N LEU A 732 -0.16 11.08 -10.84
CA LEU A 732 0.46 10.96 -12.17
C LEU A 732 0.55 12.26 -13.00
N GLY A 733 -0.12 13.35 -12.58
CA GLY A 733 -0.15 14.62 -13.34
C GLY A 733 0.63 15.78 -12.72
N ALA A 734 0.27 16.21 -11.50
CA ALA A 734 0.62 17.56 -11.02
C ALA A 734 2.01 17.70 -10.34
N PHE A 735 2.63 16.60 -9.89
CA PHE A 735 3.86 16.66 -9.08
C PHE A 735 5.10 17.13 -9.89
N CYS A 736 5.06 17.03 -11.23
CA CYS A 736 6.17 17.48 -12.09
C CYS A 736 6.35 19.00 -12.13
N CYS A 737 5.29 19.81 -11.98
CA CYS A 737 5.40 21.27 -12.14
C CYS A 737 5.92 21.99 -10.88
N ALA A 738 5.45 21.60 -9.69
CA ALA A 738 5.83 22.28 -8.44
C ALA A 738 7.29 22.03 -8.04
N VAL A 739 7.78 20.80 -8.20
CA VAL A 739 9.16 20.43 -7.86
C VAL A 739 10.16 21.12 -8.81
N CYS A 740 9.84 21.24 -10.11
CA CYS A 740 10.68 22.00 -11.05
C CYS A 740 10.79 23.48 -10.68
N ALA A 741 9.72 24.14 -10.22
CA ALA A 741 9.77 25.55 -9.82
C ALA A 741 10.66 25.79 -8.58
N ILE A 742 10.56 24.93 -7.57
CA ILE A 742 11.31 25.07 -6.30
C ILE A 742 12.80 24.71 -6.49
N VAL A 743 13.11 23.68 -7.28
CA VAL A 743 14.50 23.27 -7.57
C VAL A 743 15.20 24.29 -8.47
N TRP A 744 14.53 24.85 -9.48
CA TRP A 744 15.13 25.88 -10.36
C TRP A 744 15.33 27.22 -9.65
N GLY A 745 14.45 27.58 -8.70
CA GLY A 745 14.60 28.78 -7.88
C GLY A 745 15.81 28.75 -6.93
N ARG A 746 16.17 27.59 -6.38
CA ARG A 746 17.32 27.45 -5.45
C ARG A 746 18.67 27.18 -6.11
N LEU A 747 18.70 26.71 -7.36
CA LEU A 747 19.95 26.46 -8.10
C LEU A 747 20.56 27.73 -8.74
N ARG A 748 19.86 28.88 -8.71
CA ARG A 748 20.34 30.13 -9.33
C ARG A 748 21.15 31.03 -8.38
N SER A 749 21.24 30.68 -7.10
CA SER A 749 21.91 31.49 -6.05
C SER A 749 23.23 30.88 -5.55
N ALA A 750 23.75 29.84 -6.21
CA ALA A 750 24.94 29.12 -5.76
C ALA A 750 25.80 28.65 -6.95
N TRP A 751 26.44 29.59 -7.65
CA TRP A 751 27.62 29.30 -8.45
C TRP A 751 28.54 30.53 -8.51
N PRO A 752 29.74 30.48 -7.90
CA PRO A 752 30.82 31.41 -8.24
C PRO A 752 31.31 31.11 -9.66
N ALA A 753 31.68 32.16 -10.39
CA ALA A 753 32.33 32.01 -11.69
C ALA A 753 33.84 31.80 -11.49
N GLU A 754 34.41 30.68 -11.96
CA GLU A 754 35.84 30.56 -12.24
C GLU A 754 36.21 29.28 -13.06
N PHE A 755 37.24 29.43 -13.90
CA PHE A 755 38.10 28.42 -14.57
C PHE A 755 37.56 27.33 -15.53
N SER A 756 37.77 27.62 -16.82
CA SER A 756 38.55 26.86 -17.84
C SER A 756 38.23 25.41 -18.28
N THR A 757 38.38 25.24 -19.59
CA THR A 757 38.40 24.03 -20.43
C THR A 757 39.72 23.20 -20.27
N PRO A 758 39.97 22.12 -21.05
CA PRO A 758 39.25 20.83 -21.09
C PRO A 758 40.23 19.62 -21.05
N ARG A 759 39.76 18.37 -20.84
CA ARG A 759 40.44 17.16 -21.35
C ARG A 759 39.57 15.88 -21.34
N SER A 760 39.84 15.04 -22.35
CA SER A 760 39.57 13.60 -22.52
C SER A 760 39.37 12.80 -21.21
N VAL A 761 38.51 11.79 -21.16
CA VAL A 761 38.38 10.63 -22.09
C VAL A 761 36.93 10.35 -22.49
#